data_AF-A0A7K7UR88-F1
#
_entry.id   AF-A0A7K7UR88-F1
#
_cell.length_a   1.000
_cell.length_b   1.000
_cell.length_c   1.000
_cell.angle_alpha   90.00
_cell.angle_beta   90.00
_cell.angle_gamma   90.00
#
_symmetry.space_group_name_H-M   'P 1'
#
loop_
_entity.id
_entity.type
_entity.pdbx_description
1 polymer ?
#
loop_
_entity_poly.entity_id
_entity_poly.type
_entity_poly.pdbx_seq_one_letter_code
_entity_poly.pdbx_strand_id
1 'polypeptide(L)'
;CPKQAKCNLPFVIQAFDFVFQAVASLPEDMRPGPDLYGLPWEIVICAGIVGVFTVLLFLYRSYQAVSFSFFFLGREKQLADKIADLVEDKCKMLEKLSLCKKEFEDLESSLNDDSTVKNSTDASFLEETHEKLNKSNLELKQEIENLEKELEEEKSKHSENDELVTEIQKKVESLENEAKSIKSQIAEAKSTLKVFEINTERLKTSVQDAAEENCHLQESENQLLQEAEGWGERFTELNEQTKMSESSKADMEEVLKNKESQVKSLTQYLLKMKDWSSAIKEDDSTEDNHWDADIKGETENGEPLGKLNACLKTLETEREQVYSKLSDENKAKGDLTERIESLQSEQVSLQSENERLDSEVQKLQQKLKVMTELYQENEMKLHRKLTVEERERLQKEEKLSKVDEKISHAAEELNSYRQRAKDLEEELERTIRSYQHQITSHEKKAHDNWLTARAAERHLNDIRKENAHNRQKLTETEFKLDLLEKDPYALDVPVRPFGREHSPYGPSPMGRPSSETRAFLSPPTLLEGPLRLSPILPGGGGGRGSRGPGTTVMYEGSNERGELSSDRLTDPHRPPSDTGSLSPPWDRERRIVLPLPGEPYTDPIVPPPRRQDRFLPNPPNSGRLSGPAELQTYNMQSFDKTGG
;
A
#
# COMPACT_ATOMS: atom_id res chain seq x y z
N CYS A 1 33.39 9.12 -7.48
CA CYS A 1 32.88 8.78 -6.12
C CYS A 1 31.42 9.21 -5.96
N PRO A 2 30.45 8.29 -5.84
CA PRO A 2 29.02 8.63 -5.67
C PRO A 2 28.49 8.50 -4.22
N LYS A 3 29.27 7.96 -3.27
CA LYS A 3 28.77 7.60 -1.92
C LYS A 3 28.45 8.78 -0.99
N GLN A 4 28.97 10.00 -1.27
CA GLN A 4 28.79 11.15 -0.38
C GLN A 4 27.41 11.82 -0.46
N ALA A 5 26.67 11.64 -1.57
CA ALA A 5 25.38 12.29 -1.78
C ALA A 5 24.23 11.76 -0.89
N LYS A 6 24.33 10.52 -0.40
CA LYS A 6 23.26 9.88 0.41
C LYS A 6 23.27 10.25 1.89
N CYS A 7 24.32 10.88 2.41
CA CYS A 7 24.44 11.19 3.84
C CYS A 7 23.82 12.53 4.25
N ASN A 8 23.65 13.48 3.31
CA ASN A 8 23.23 14.85 3.63
C ASN A 8 21.71 15.05 3.60
N LEU A 9 20.96 14.13 2.97
CA LEU A 9 19.50 14.25 2.83
C LEU A 9 18.74 14.33 4.17
N PRO A 10 18.99 13.47 5.19
CA PRO A 10 18.31 13.60 6.48
C PRO A 10 18.68 14.90 7.22
N PHE A 11 19.91 15.38 7.07
CA PHE A 11 20.37 16.62 7.72
C PHE A 11 19.69 17.86 7.12
N VAL A 12 19.43 17.87 5.80
CA VAL A 12 18.69 18.96 5.13
C VAL A 12 17.22 18.97 5.56
N ILE A 13 16.58 17.80 5.69
CA ILE A 13 15.19 17.70 6.18
C ILE A 13 15.10 18.21 7.63
N GLN A 14 15.97 17.71 8.52
CA GLN A 14 16.01 18.11 9.92
C GLN A 14 16.32 19.61 10.12
N ALA A 15 17.10 20.22 9.22
CA ALA A 15 17.33 21.65 9.20
C ALA A 15 16.10 22.46 8.74
N PHE A 16 15.31 21.93 7.78
CA PHE A 16 14.04 22.54 7.36
C PHE A 16 13.01 22.52 8.48
N ASP A 17 12.84 21.38 9.15
CA ASP A 17 11.90 21.23 10.28
C ASP A 17 12.26 22.20 11.41
N PHE A 18 13.56 22.33 11.74
CA PHE A 18 14.04 23.26 12.76
C PHE A 18 13.78 24.74 12.39
N VAL A 19 13.89 25.12 11.12
CA VAL A 19 13.58 26.49 10.66
C VAL A 19 12.08 26.77 10.75
N PHE A 20 11.21 25.83 10.33
CA PHE A 20 9.76 25.98 10.50
C PHE A 20 9.35 26.06 11.97
N GLN A 21 9.94 25.22 12.83
CA GLN A 21 9.66 25.22 14.26
C GLN A 21 10.16 26.51 14.94
N ALA A 22 11.31 27.04 14.52
CA ALA A 22 11.81 28.34 14.99
C ALA A 22 10.87 29.49 14.59
N VAL A 23 10.46 29.57 13.32
CA VAL A 23 9.51 30.60 12.82
C VAL A 23 8.17 30.52 13.54
N ALA A 24 7.64 29.31 13.79
CA ALA A 24 6.40 29.12 14.54
C ALA A 24 6.49 29.63 16.01
N SER A 25 7.69 29.65 16.59
CA SER A 25 7.97 30.03 17.98
C SER A 25 8.23 31.53 18.22
N LEU A 26 8.22 32.38 17.17
CA LEU A 26 8.34 33.83 17.35
C LEU A 26 7.05 34.44 17.96
N PRO A 27 7.18 35.46 18.83
CA PRO A 27 6.03 36.16 19.42
C PRO A 27 5.24 36.91 18.35
N GLU A 28 3.95 37.13 18.63
CA GLU A 28 2.97 37.58 17.64
C GLU A 28 3.27 38.98 17.08
N ASP A 29 3.87 39.88 17.89
CA ASP A 29 4.34 41.21 17.48
C ASP A 29 5.48 41.19 16.42
N MET A 30 6.11 40.04 16.19
CA MET A 30 7.19 39.85 15.20
C MET A 30 6.81 38.96 14.02
N ARG A 31 5.54 38.55 13.90
CA ARG A 31 5.06 37.85 12.69
C ARG A 31 4.91 38.87 11.55
N PRO A 32 5.55 38.67 10.38
CA PRO A 32 5.28 39.50 9.22
C PRO A 32 3.80 39.44 8.82
N GLY A 33 3.23 40.58 8.43
CA GLY A 33 1.86 40.63 7.90
C GLY A 33 1.73 39.79 6.61
N PRO A 34 0.52 39.29 6.28
CA PRO A 34 0.33 38.14 5.37
C PRO A 34 0.89 38.32 3.94
N ASP A 35 1.05 39.55 3.46
CA ASP A 35 1.52 39.85 2.11
C ASP A 35 2.81 40.68 2.09
N LEU A 36 3.76 40.25 1.25
CA LEU A 36 4.73 41.15 0.63
C LEU A 36 4.53 41.08 -0.89
N TYR A 37 3.88 42.09 -1.47
CA TYR A 37 3.51 42.16 -2.89
C TYR A 37 2.64 40.97 -3.41
N GLY A 38 1.79 40.37 -2.57
CA GLY A 38 0.91 39.27 -2.99
C GLY A 38 1.57 37.88 -3.00
N LEU A 39 2.71 37.74 -2.32
CA LEU A 39 3.43 36.46 -2.18
C LEU A 39 3.54 36.07 -0.71
N PRO A 40 3.22 34.80 -0.35
CA PRO A 40 3.39 34.29 1.02
C PRO A 40 4.85 34.37 1.49
N TRP A 41 5.04 34.76 2.75
CA TRP A 41 6.37 34.95 3.34
C TRP A 41 7.22 33.68 3.37
N GLU A 42 6.60 32.50 3.43
CA GLU A 42 7.26 31.20 3.34
C GLU A 42 8.05 31.07 2.03
N ILE A 43 7.48 31.56 0.92
CA ILE A 43 8.13 31.56 -0.40
C ILE A 43 9.28 32.56 -0.42
N VAL A 44 9.09 33.76 0.15
CA VAL A 44 10.14 34.79 0.26
C VAL A 44 11.32 34.31 1.10
N ILE A 45 11.05 33.67 2.23
CA ILE A 45 12.06 33.07 3.12
C ILE A 45 12.79 31.92 2.42
N CYS A 46 12.06 31.01 1.77
CA CYS A 46 12.68 29.91 1.01
C CYS A 46 13.56 30.42 -0.14
N ALA A 47 13.10 31.42 -0.90
CA ALA A 47 13.88 32.05 -1.97
C ALA A 47 15.15 32.74 -1.42
N GLY A 48 15.04 33.45 -0.29
CA GLY A 48 16.18 34.05 0.40
C GLY A 48 17.21 33.01 0.87
N ILE A 49 16.76 31.92 1.49
CA ILE A 49 17.62 30.80 1.93
C ILE A 49 18.33 30.16 0.73
N VAL A 50 17.62 29.88 -0.36
CA VAL A 50 18.21 29.33 -1.60
C VAL A 50 19.21 30.31 -2.24
N GLY A 51 18.94 31.61 -2.19
CA GLY A 51 19.88 32.65 -2.61
C GLY A 51 21.18 32.64 -1.78
N VAL A 52 21.07 32.59 -0.45
CA VAL A 52 22.24 32.51 0.44
C VAL A 52 23.02 31.21 0.23
N PHE A 53 22.34 30.06 0.09
CA PHE A 53 23.01 28.78 -0.18
C PHE A 53 23.72 28.74 -1.54
N THR A 54 23.14 29.32 -2.59
CA THR A 54 23.80 29.36 -3.91
C THR A 54 25.03 30.27 -3.91
N VAL A 55 24.99 31.42 -3.21
CA VAL A 55 26.17 32.27 -2.98
C VAL A 55 27.23 31.56 -2.15
N LEU A 56 26.86 30.88 -1.05
CA LEU A 56 27.79 30.11 -0.22
C LEU A 56 28.44 28.95 -1.00
N LEU A 57 27.69 28.24 -1.85
CA LEU A 57 28.24 27.19 -2.71
C LEU A 57 29.18 27.74 -3.80
N PHE A 58 28.91 28.95 -4.31
CA PHE A 58 29.80 29.64 -5.25
C PHE A 58 31.10 30.07 -4.58
N LEU A 59 31.03 30.69 -3.39
CA LEU A 59 32.18 31.09 -2.57
C LEU A 59 33.00 29.89 -2.10
N TYR A 60 32.34 28.79 -1.71
CA TYR A 60 33.02 27.54 -1.36
C TYR A 60 33.76 26.95 -2.58
N ARG A 61 33.16 26.98 -3.78
CA ARG A 61 33.83 26.52 -5.00
C ARG A 61 35.00 27.41 -5.42
N SER A 62 34.89 28.73 -5.31
CA SER A 62 36.01 29.63 -5.65
C SER A 62 37.15 29.52 -4.63
N TYR A 63 36.83 29.43 -3.32
CA TYR A 63 37.81 29.12 -2.29
C TYR A 63 38.49 27.77 -2.54
N GLN A 64 37.71 26.71 -2.80
CA GLN A 64 38.27 25.38 -3.06
C GLN A 64 39.15 25.36 -4.33
N ALA A 65 38.80 26.10 -5.38
CA ALA A 65 39.64 26.25 -6.57
C ALA A 65 40.98 26.94 -6.26
N VAL A 66 40.97 28.01 -5.44
CA VAL A 66 42.20 28.71 -5.01
C VAL A 66 43.06 27.83 -4.10
N SER A 67 42.47 27.13 -3.12
CA SER A 67 43.20 26.19 -2.26
C SER A 67 43.76 24.99 -3.02
N PHE A 68 43.05 24.48 -4.04
CA PHE A 68 43.52 23.37 -4.87
C PHE A 68 44.63 23.82 -5.84
N SER A 69 44.56 25.07 -6.34
CA SER A 69 45.66 25.71 -7.07
C SER A 69 46.94 25.81 -6.20
N PHE A 70 46.81 26.26 -4.95
CA PHE A 70 47.95 26.31 -4.01
C PHE A 70 48.56 24.92 -3.75
N PHE A 71 47.72 23.88 -3.62
CA PHE A 71 48.18 22.49 -3.46
C PHE A 71 48.87 21.95 -4.72
N PHE A 72 48.36 22.28 -5.91
CA PHE A 72 49.02 21.94 -7.18
C PHE A 72 50.36 22.64 -7.34
N LEU A 73 50.47 23.95 -7.09
CA LEU A 73 51.74 24.68 -7.14
C LEU A 73 52.80 24.10 -6.20
N GLY A 74 52.39 23.60 -5.02
CA GLY A 74 53.29 22.87 -4.11
C GLY A 74 53.81 21.57 -4.73
N ARG A 75 52.93 20.80 -5.37
CA ARG A 75 53.29 19.53 -6.06
C ARG A 75 54.10 19.75 -7.34
N GLU A 76 53.83 20.82 -8.08
CA GLU A 76 54.58 21.20 -9.28
C GLU A 76 56.00 21.63 -8.93
N LYS A 77 56.19 22.45 -7.90
CA LYS A 77 57.53 22.77 -7.37
C LYS A 77 58.27 21.51 -6.93
N GLN A 78 57.64 20.67 -6.11
CA GLN A 78 58.24 19.41 -5.65
C GLN A 78 58.49 18.37 -6.77
N LEU A 79 57.91 18.56 -7.96
CA LEU A 79 58.25 17.82 -9.18
C LEU A 79 59.39 18.50 -9.96
N ALA A 80 59.37 19.83 -10.07
CA ALA A 80 60.43 20.61 -10.70
C ALA A 80 61.77 20.44 -9.96
N ASP A 81 61.77 20.46 -8.62
CA ASP A 81 62.94 20.22 -7.78
C ASP A 81 63.54 18.82 -8.07
N LYS A 82 62.70 17.77 -8.10
CA LYS A 82 63.14 16.40 -8.41
C LYS A 82 63.61 16.23 -9.87
N ILE A 83 63.05 17.00 -10.80
CA ILE A 83 63.51 17.03 -12.19
C ILE A 83 64.85 17.77 -12.28
N ALA A 84 65.05 18.83 -11.50
CA ALA A 84 66.34 19.52 -11.38
C ALA A 84 67.40 18.58 -10.79
N ASP A 85 67.12 17.88 -9.68
CA ASP A 85 68.01 16.86 -9.10
C ASP A 85 68.39 15.77 -10.13
N LEU A 86 67.41 15.25 -10.88
CA LEU A 86 67.64 14.23 -11.92
C LEU A 86 68.39 14.77 -13.16
N VAL A 87 68.29 16.07 -13.46
CA VAL A 87 69.05 16.71 -14.54
C VAL A 87 70.48 17.01 -14.08
N GLU A 88 70.63 17.54 -12.88
CA GLU A 88 71.90 17.78 -12.18
C GLU A 88 72.72 16.48 -12.08
N ASP A 89 72.13 15.37 -11.64
CA ASP A 89 72.81 14.07 -11.56
C ASP A 89 73.09 13.46 -12.94
N LYS A 90 72.22 13.67 -13.95
CA LYS A 90 72.53 13.31 -15.34
C LYS A 90 73.69 14.14 -15.90
N CYS A 91 73.79 15.42 -15.56
CA CYS A 91 74.91 16.28 -15.92
C CYS A 91 76.21 15.81 -15.24
N LYS A 92 76.20 15.50 -13.94
CA LYS A 92 77.36 14.90 -13.23
C LYS A 92 77.78 13.56 -13.84
N MET A 93 76.83 12.73 -14.27
CA MET A 93 77.14 11.45 -14.92
C MET A 93 77.67 11.63 -16.34
N LEU A 94 77.16 12.61 -17.10
CA LEU A 94 77.71 13.00 -18.41
C LEU A 94 79.09 13.65 -18.29
N GLU A 95 79.34 14.44 -17.24
CA GLU A 95 80.65 15.03 -16.95
C GLU A 95 81.66 13.92 -16.61
N LYS A 96 81.32 13.01 -15.70
CA LYS A 96 82.13 11.80 -15.41
C LYS A 96 82.37 10.95 -16.65
N LEU A 97 81.37 10.76 -17.51
CA LEU A 97 81.51 10.02 -18.76
C LEU A 97 82.38 10.78 -19.79
N SER A 98 82.35 12.11 -19.80
CA SER A 98 83.25 12.93 -20.62
C SER A 98 84.68 12.96 -20.09
N LEU A 99 84.87 12.85 -18.78
CA LEU A 99 86.16 12.77 -18.11
C LEU A 99 86.79 11.39 -18.31
N CYS A 100 86.03 10.31 -18.08
CA CYS A 100 86.41 8.95 -18.45
C CYS A 100 86.69 8.82 -19.95
N LYS A 101 85.89 9.47 -20.81
CA LYS A 101 86.17 9.52 -22.25
C LYS A 101 87.50 10.25 -22.55
N LYS A 102 87.80 11.36 -21.88
CA LYS A 102 89.10 12.04 -22.02
C LYS A 102 90.24 11.18 -21.51
N GLU A 103 90.09 10.51 -20.37
CA GLU A 103 91.08 9.54 -19.89
C GLU A 103 91.29 8.41 -20.91
N PHE A 104 90.25 7.98 -21.64
CA PHE A 104 90.38 7.06 -22.77
C PHE A 104 91.05 7.68 -24.00
N GLU A 105 90.75 8.92 -24.40
CA GLU A 105 91.41 9.60 -25.54
C GLU A 105 92.87 9.98 -25.23
N ASP A 106 93.20 10.31 -23.97
CA ASP A 106 94.56 10.53 -23.46
C ASP A 106 95.32 9.20 -23.35
N LEU A 107 94.68 8.11 -22.91
CA LEU A 107 95.28 6.77 -22.93
C LEU A 107 95.49 6.26 -24.36
N GLU A 108 94.51 6.42 -25.25
CA GLU A 108 94.59 5.99 -26.65
C GLU A 108 95.63 6.81 -27.44
N SER A 109 95.78 8.11 -27.16
CA SER A 109 96.90 8.89 -27.71
C SER A 109 98.24 8.46 -27.11
N SER A 110 98.35 8.23 -25.79
CA SER A 110 99.58 7.69 -25.18
C SER A 110 99.97 6.29 -25.68
N LEU A 111 99.00 5.49 -26.12
CA LEU A 111 99.20 4.17 -26.71
C LEU A 111 99.69 4.24 -28.17
N ASN A 112 99.41 5.34 -28.87
CA ASN A 112 99.94 5.62 -30.20
C ASN A 112 101.30 6.34 -30.16
N ASP A 113 101.55 7.14 -29.12
CA ASP A 113 102.72 8.03 -28.98
C ASP A 113 103.69 7.64 -27.84
N ASP A 114 103.84 6.35 -27.52
CA ASP A 114 105.19 5.86 -27.20
C ASP A 114 105.46 4.41 -27.64
N SER A 115 106.56 4.26 -28.39
CA SER A 115 107.07 2.96 -28.78
C SER A 115 108.26 2.58 -27.89
N THR A 116 108.13 1.42 -27.23
CA THR A 116 109.19 0.54 -26.68
C THR A 116 109.35 0.41 -25.14
N VAL A 117 108.79 -0.69 -24.65
CA VAL A 117 109.51 -1.75 -23.90
C VAL A 117 109.84 -1.51 -22.41
N LYS A 118 109.20 -2.36 -21.59
CA LYS A 118 109.44 -2.69 -20.15
C LYS A 118 108.88 -1.71 -19.10
N ASN A 119 107.81 -2.17 -18.44
CA ASN A 119 107.94 -2.64 -17.06
C ASN A 119 107.26 -4.02 -16.91
N SER A 120 107.71 -4.79 -15.91
CA SER A 120 107.21 -6.16 -15.65
C SER A 120 105.96 -6.18 -14.75
N THR A 121 105.41 -5.01 -14.44
CA THR A 121 104.29 -4.78 -13.50
C THR A 121 102.96 -4.53 -14.21
N ASP A 122 103.01 -4.08 -15.44
CA ASP A 122 101.85 -3.47 -16.10
C ASP A 122 101.00 -4.55 -16.78
N ALA A 123 101.62 -5.67 -17.18
CA ALA A 123 100.94 -6.88 -17.61
C ALA A 123 100.03 -7.45 -16.51
N SER A 124 100.51 -7.53 -15.27
CA SER A 124 99.69 -7.98 -14.12
C SER A 124 98.55 -7.02 -13.78
N PHE A 125 98.73 -5.71 -13.98
CA PHE A 125 97.65 -4.73 -13.79
C PHE A 125 96.61 -4.78 -14.92
N LEU A 126 97.03 -4.99 -16.16
CA LEU A 126 96.12 -5.25 -17.29
C LEU A 126 95.37 -6.58 -17.13
N GLU A 127 96.01 -7.61 -16.60
CA GLU A 127 95.38 -8.90 -16.31
C GLU A 127 94.36 -8.78 -15.15
N GLU A 128 94.72 -8.13 -14.03
CA GLU A 128 93.79 -7.85 -12.92
C GLU A 128 92.59 -6.99 -13.37
N THR A 129 92.81 -5.94 -14.15
CA THR A 129 91.72 -5.10 -14.67
C THR A 129 90.86 -5.84 -15.70
N HIS A 130 91.43 -6.73 -16.51
CA HIS A 130 90.69 -7.60 -17.42
C HIS A 130 89.85 -8.66 -16.66
N GLU A 131 90.39 -9.30 -15.62
CA GLU A 131 89.63 -10.22 -14.76
C GLU A 131 88.48 -9.49 -14.04
N LYS A 132 88.76 -8.31 -13.48
CA LYS A 132 87.77 -7.47 -12.81
C LYS A 132 86.68 -7.00 -13.76
N LEU A 133 87.04 -6.62 -14.99
CA LEU A 133 86.08 -6.26 -16.04
C LEU A 133 85.22 -7.48 -16.43
N ASN A 134 85.82 -8.65 -16.66
CA ASN A 134 85.07 -9.88 -16.96
C ASN A 134 84.14 -10.29 -15.82
N LYS A 135 84.55 -10.13 -14.55
CA LYS A 135 83.70 -10.35 -13.38
C LYS A 135 82.50 -9.40 -13.38
N SER A 136 82.73 -8.09 -13.58
CA SER A 136 81.63 -7.12 -13.67
C SER A 136 80.72 -7.35 -14.89
N ASN A 137 81.26 -7.89 -15.98
CA ASN A 137 80.51 -8.26 -17.18
C ASN A 137 79.62 -9.51 -16.94
N LEU A 138 80.10 -10.46 -16.14
CA LEU A 138 79.31 -11.61 -15.67
C LEU A 138 78.20 -11.16 -14.70
N GLU A 139 78.52 -10.29 -13.74
CA GLU A 139 77.57 -9.72 -12.78
C GLU A 139 76.47 -8.93 -13.50
N LEU A 140 76.82 -8.10 -14.49
CA LEU A 140 75.85 -7.38 -15.33
C LEU A 140 75.00 -8.31 -16.21
N LYS A 141 75.55 -9.42 -16.73
CA LYS A 141 74.77 -10.43 -17.47
C LYS A 141 73.75 -11.12 -16.59
N GLN A 142 74.15 -11.50 -15.37
CA GLN A 142 73.25 -12.10 -14.40
C GLN A 142 72.13 -11.13 -14.00
N GLU A 143 72.44 -9.83 -13.85
CA GLU A 143 71.42 -8.82 -13.55
C GLU A 143 70.48 -8.55 -14.74
N ILE A 144 70.97 -8.62 -15.98
CA ILE A 144 70.11 -8.60 -17.17
C ILE A 144 69.17 -9.81 -17.19
N GLU A 145 69.67 -11.02 -16.92
CA GLU A 145 68.85 -12.24 -16.85
C GLU A 145 67.80 -12.18 -15.71
N ASN A 146 68.15 -11.59 -14.56
CA ASN A 146 67.20 -11.29 -13.48
C ASN A 146 66.10 -10.33 -13.95
N LEU A 147 66.48 -9.20 -14.57
CA LEU A 147 65.55 -8.16 -15.03
C LEU A 147 64.67 -8.61 -16.20
N GLU A 148 65.18 -9.44 -17.12
CA GLU A 148 64.39 -10.08 -18.17
C GLU A 148 63.32 -11.02 -17.57
N LYS A 149 63.66 -11.75 -16.51
CA LYS A 149 62.70 -12.59 -15.79
C LYS A 149 61.66 -11.78 -15.01
N GLU A 150 62.05 -10.72 -14.30
CA GLU A 150 61.11 -9.81 -13.64
C GLU A 150 60.16 -9.14 -14.65
N LEU A 151 60.68 -8.74 -15.82
CA LEU A 151 59.88 -8.19 -16.91
C LEU A 151 58.85 -9.19 -17.46
N GLU A 152 59.20 -10.47 -17.58
CA GLU A 152 58.25 -11.50 -18.03
C GLU A 152 57.20 -11.83 -16.96
N GLU A 153 57.59 -11.82 -15.67
CA GLU A 153 56.64 -11.93 -14.55
C GLU A 153 55.69 -10.72 -14.43
N GLU A 154 56.13 -9.51 -14.77
CA GLU A 154 55.24 -8.35 -14.83
C GLU A 154 54.34 -8.37 -16.07
N LYS A 155 54.80 -8.87 -17.23
CA LYS A 155 53.93 -9.09 -18.41
C LYS A 155 52.79 -10.07 -18.11
N SER A 156 53.07 -11.18 -17.42
CA SER A 156 52.02 -12.15 -17.09
C SER A 156 50.97 -11.53 -16.17
N LYS A 157 51.40 -10.86 -15.08
CA LYS A 157 50.52 -10.08 -14.20
C LYS A 157 49.73 -9.01 -14.96
N HIS A 158 50.33 -8.31 -15.93
CA HIS A 158 49.61 -7.33 -16.75
C HIS A 158 48.49 -8.00 -17.56
N SER A 159 48.75 -9.17 -18.16
CA SER A 159 47.73 -9.90 -18.92
C SER A 159 46.58 -10.42 -18.05
N GLU A 160 46.85 -10.87 -16.82
CA GLU A 160 45.82 -11.24 -15.83
C GLU A 160 44.97 -10.03 -15.43
N ASN A 161 45.62 -8.87 -15.20
CA ASN A 161 44.91 -7.61 -14.90
C ASN A 161 44.05 -7.14 -16.07
N ASP A 162 44.52 -7.28 -17.32
CA ASP A 162 43.73 -6.93 -18.51
C ASP A 162 42.49 -7.82 -18.66
N GLU A 163 42.61 -9.14 -18.43
CA GLU A 163 41.45 -10.04 -18.43
C GLU A 163 40.42 -9.62 -17.37
N LEU A 164 40.86 -9.37 -16.13
CA LEU A 164 40.01 -8.85 -15.05
C LEU A 164 39.36 -7.51 -15.39
N VAL A 165 40.07 -6.60 -16.07
CA VAL A 165 39.50 -5.34 -16.58
C VAL A 165 38.40 -5.63 -17.60
N THR A 166 38.57 -6.58 -18.53
CA THR A 166 37.47 -6.93 -19.47
C THR A 166 36.27 -7.58 -18.76
N GLU A 167 36.50 -8.32 -17.67
CA GLU A 167 35.42 -8.94 -16.90
C GLU A 167 34.62 -7.88 -16.11
N ILE A 168 35.32 -6.92 -15.50
CA ILE A 168 34.73 -5.74 -14.85
C ILE A 168 33.96 -4.88 -15.87
N GLN A 169 34.52 -4.65 -17.06
CA GLN A 169 33.87 -3.93 -18.16
C GLN A 169 32.51 -4.57 -18.53
N LYS A 170 32.50 -5.89 -18.76
CA LYS A 170 31.26 -6.66 -19.07
C LYS A 170 30.23 -6.57 -17.93
N LYS A 171 30.67 -6.62 -16.67
CA LYS A 171 29.79 -6.47 -15.49
C LYS A 171 29.21 -5.06 -15.40
N VAL A 172 29.99 -4.02 -15.68
CA VAL A 172 29.52 -2.62 -15.71
C VAL A 172 28.48 -2.41 -16.83
N GLU A 173 28.74 -2.91 -18.04
CA GLU A 173 27.81 -2.82 -19.17
C GLU A 173 26.49 -3.57 -18.90
N SER A 174 26.56 -4.74 -18.25
CA SER A 174 25.39 -5.50 -17.80
C SER A 174 24.54 -4.71 -16.80
N LEU A 175 25.17 -4.15 -15.76
CA LEU A 175 24.49 -3.33 -14.74
C LEU A 175 23.95 -2.01 -15.30
N GLU A 176 24.60 -1.41 -16.31
CA GLU A 176 24.08 -0.22 -16.98
C GLU A 176 22.80 -0.54 -17.77
N ASN A 177 22.73 -1.72 -18.39
CA ASN A 177 21.54 -2.17 -19.12
C ASN A 177 20.40 -2.58 -18.17
N GLU A 178 20.71 -3.17 -17.01
CA GLU A 178 19.74 -3.37 -15.92
C GLU A 178 19.19 -2.02 -15.42
N ALA A 179 20.05 -1.04 -15.17
CA ALA A 179 19.65 0.30 -14.74
C ALA A 179 18.78 1.03 -15.78
N LYS A 180 19.02 0.82 -17.09
CA LYS A 180 18.13 1.30 -18.17
C LYS A 180 16.76 0.62 -18.10
N SER A 181 16.71 -0.70 -17.89
CA SER A 181 15.47 -1.48 -17.75
C SER A 181 14.63 -1.03 -16.55
N ILE A 182 15.26 -0.91 -15.38
CA ILE A 182 14.61 -0.39 -14.16
C ILE A 182 14.10 1.04 -14.38
N LYS A 183 14.84 1.89 -15.11
CA LYS A 183 14.40 3.25 -15.44
C LYS A 183 13.15 3.26 -16.35
N SER A 184 13.01 2.32 -17.30
CA SER A 184 11.77 2.16 -18.06
C SER A 184 10.61 1.66 -17.19
N GLN A 185 10.84 0.67 -16.30
CA GLN A 185 9.81 0.18 -15.38
C GLN A 185 9.31 1.28 -14.42
N ILE A 186 10.21 2.15 -13.95
CA ILE A 186 9.84 3.32 -13.12
C ILE A 186 8.99 4.32 -13.94
N ALA A 187 9.26 4.50 -15.23
CA ALA A 187 8.45 5.37 -16.09
C ALA A 187 7.05 4.80 -16.35
N GLU A 188 6.94 3.48 -16.51
CA GLU A 188 5.68 2.75 -16.65
C GLU A 188 4.87 2.76 -15.35
N ALA A 189 5.49 2.41 -14.21
CA ALA A 189 4.83 2.49 -12.90
C ALA A 189 4.37 3.93 -12.56
N LYS A 190 5.09 4.95 -13.04
CA LYS A 190 4.68 6.36 -12.90
C LYS A 190 3.52 6.75 -13.83
N SER A 191 3.32 6.05 -14.96
CA SER A 191 2.15 6.29 -15.82
C SER A 191 0.90 5.58 -15.26
N THR A 192 1.04 4.34 -14.76
CA THR A 192 -0.07 3.62 -14.12
C THR A 192 -0.53 4.31 -12.83
N LEU A 193 0.40 4.79 -11.99
CA LEU A 193 0.05 5.56 -10.78
C LEU A 193 -0.80 6.79 -11.12
N LYS A 194 -0.46 7.55 -12.17
CA LYS A 194 -1.29 8.68 -12.65
C LYS A 194 -2.68 8.27 -13.12
N VAL A 195 -2.81 7.09 -13.74
CA VAL A 195 -4.13 6.55 -14.14
C VAL A 195 -4.95 6.15 -12.90
N PHE A 196 -4.33 5.62 -11.85
CA PHE A 196 -5.01 5.40 -10.57
C PHE A 196 -5.39 6.71 -9.88
N GLU A 197 -4.52 7.72 -9.85
CA GLU A 197 -4.76 9.07 -9.31
C GLU A 197 -6.00 9.72 -9.97
N ILE A 198 -6.06 9.74 -11.32
CA ILE A 198 -7.20 10.26 -12.09
C ILE A 198 -8.48 9.45 -11.82
N ASN A 199 -8.40 8.12 -11.72
CA ASN A 199 -9.55 7.28 -11.41
C ASN A 199 -10.06 7.47 -9.97
N THR A 200 -9.17 7.73 -9.01
CA THR A 200 -9.52 8.01 -7.62
C THR A 200 -10.26 9.34 -7.50
N GLU A 201 -9.78 10.41 -8.14
CA GLU A 201 -10.49 11.69 -8.14
C GLU A 201 -11.84 11.59 -8.88
N ARG A 202 -11.92 10.85 -9.99
CA ARG A 202 -13.21 10.58 -10.68
C ARG A 202 -14.20 9.77 -9.84
N LEU A 203 -13.71 8.83 -9.03
CA LEU A 203 -14.56 8.07 -8.10
C LEU A 203 -15.03 8.96 -6.95
N LYS A 204 -14.15 9.82 -6.43
CA LYS A 204 -14.43 10.79 -5.38
C LYS A 204 -15.46 11.84 -5.80
N THR A 205 -15.41 12.37 -7.03
CA THR A 205 -16.51 13.21 -7.54
C THR A 205 -17.80 12.41 -7.64
N SER A 206 -17.78 11.21 -8.24
CA SER A 206 -18.98 10.36 -8.35
C SER A 206 -19.61 9.97 -7.00
N VAL A 207 -18.84 9.94 -5.91
CA VAL A 207 -19.35 9.73 -4.54
C VAL A 207 -19.89 11.02 -3.94
N GLN A 208 -19.29 12.17 -4.25
CA GLN A 208 -19.82 13.49 -3.88
C GLN A 208 -21.16 13.77 -4.57
N ASP A 209 -21.23 13.56 -5.89
CA ASP A 209 -22.44 13.70 -6.71
C ASP A 209 -23.60 12.87 -6.10
N ALA A 210 -23.33 11.60 -5.78
CA ALA A 210 -24.30 10.70 -5.15
C ALA A 210 -24.66 11.06 -3.70
N ALA A 211 -23.79 11.78 -2.97
CA ALA A 211 -24.11 12.30 -1.64
C ALA A 211 -25.03 13.54 -1.72
N GLU A 212 -24.83 14.40 -2.73
CA GLU A 212 -25.69 15.55 -3.02
C GLU A 212 -27.07 15.11 -3.52
N GLU A 213 -27.16 14.09 -4.38
CA GLU A 213 -28.43 13.45 -4.74
C GLU A 213 -29.17 12.87 -3.51
N ASN A 214 -28.47 12.20 -2.59
CA ASN A 214 -29.08 11.70 -1.35
C ASN A 214 -29.55 12.86 -0.43
N CYS A 215 -28.83 13.97 -0.37
CA CYS A 215 -29.22 15.15 0.39
C CYS A 215 -30.56 15.70 -0.14
N HIS A 216 -30.70 15.87 -1.46
CA HIS A 216 -31.95 16.33 -2.08
C HIS A 216 -33.09 15.32 -1.95
N LEU A 217 -32.82 14.01 -2.00
CA LEU A 217 -33.82 12.98 -1.73
C LEU A 217 -34.32 13.08 -0.27
N GLN A 218 -33.42 13.24 0.70
CA GLN A 218 -33.77 13.42 2.11
C GLN A 218 -34.53 14.73 2.35
N GLU A 219 -34.19 15.83 1.67
CA GLU A 219 -34.97 17.08 1.68
C GLU A 219 -36.40 16.85 1.16
N SER A 220 -36.56 16.08 0.09
CA SER A 220 -37.88 15.75 -0.48
C SER A 220 -38.70 14.79 0.40
N GLU A 221 -38.05 13.84 1.08
CA GLU A 221 -38.69 12.96 2.07
C GLU A 221 -39.27 13.78 3.23
N ASN A 222 -38.49 14.71 3.78
CA ASN A 222 -38.96 15.61 4.84
C ASN A 222 -40.14 16.50 4.40
N GLN A 223 -40.14 16.99 3.16
CA GLN A 223 -41.27 17.75 2.60
C GLN A 223 -42.53 16.88 2.47
N LEU A 224 -42.41 15.66 1.96
CA LEU A 224 -43.54 14.72 1.84
C LEU A 224 -44.07 14.26 3.21
N LEU A 225 -43.21 14.13 4.22
CA LEU A 225 -43.62 13.89 5.61
C LEU A 225 -44.43 15.07 6.16
N GLN A 226 -43.97 16.31 5.97
CA GLN A 226 -44.70 17.51 6.41
C GLN A 226 -46.04 17.66 5.67
N GLU A 227 -46.11 17.34 4.38
CA GLU A 227 -47.38 17.28 3.65
C GLU A 227 -48.31 16.21 4.23
N ALA A 228 -47.80 15.02 4.54
CA ALA A 228 -48.57 13.92 5.12
C ALA A 228 -49.11 14.26 6.52
N GLU A 229 -48.32 14.94 7.36
CA GLU A 229 -48.78 15.49 8.64
C GLU A 229 -49.93 16.48 8.43
N GLY A 230 -49.78 17.44 7.51
CA GLY A 230 -50.84 18.40 7.17
C GLY A 230 -52.07 17.77 6.48
N TRP A 231 -51.96 16.59 5.88
CA TRP A 231 -53.13 15.78 5.46
C TRP A 231 -53.78 15.06 6.65
N GLY A 232 -52.98 14.59 7.62
CA GLY A 232 -53.44 14.02 8.88
C GLY A 232 -54.27 15.01 9.70
N GLU A 233 -53.81 16.26 9.85
CA GLU A 233 -54.54 17.34 10.53
C GLU A 233 -55.92 17.57 9.89
N ARG A 234 -55.97 17.77 8.57
CA ARG A 234 -57.22 17.94 7.81
C ARG A 234 -58.15 16.72 7.90
N PHE A 235 -57.59 15.51 7.98
CA PHE A 235 -58.38 14.30 8.23
C PHE A 235 -58.99 14.30 9.64
N THR A 236 -58.24 14.72 10.66
CA THR A 236 -58.78 14.85 12.03
C THR A 236 -59.87 15.91 12.13
N GLU A 237 -59.71 17.07 11.48
CA GLU A 237 -60.74 18.12 11.41
C GLU A 237 -62.04 17.62 10.75
N LEU A 238 -61.94 16.97 9.59
CA LEU A 238 -63.09 16.37 8.91
C LEU A 238 -63.77 15.26 9.73
N ASN A 239 -62.99 14.48 10.47
CA ASN A 239 -63.51 13.46 11.38
C ASN A 239 -64.25 14.08 12.59
N GLU A 240 -63.76 15.17 13.16
CA GLU A 240 -64.49 15.92 14.19
C GLU A 240 -65.76 16.57 13.64
N GLN A 241 -65.70 17.18 12.45
CA GLN A 241 -66.88 17.74 11.77
C GLN A 241 -67.94 16.65 11.50
N THR A 242 -67.51 15.45 11.08
CA THR A 242 -68.39 14.29 10.87
C THR A 242 -69.08 13.89 12.17
N LYS A 243 -68.31 13.75 13.26
CA LYS A 243 -68.83 13.41 14.60
C LYS A 243 -69.85 14.45 15.13
N MET A 244 -69.61 15.74 14.90
CA MET A 244 -70.54 16.81 15.25
C MET A 244 -71.83 16.79 14.41
N SER A 245 -71.73 16.38 13.14
CA SER A 245 -72.89 16.14 12.26
C SER A 245 -73.70 14.93 12.71
N GLU A 246 -73.04 13.85 13.14
CA GLU A 246 -73.68 12.64 13.69
C GLU A 246 -74.42 12.92 14.99
N SER A 247 -73.87 13.72 15.92
CA SER A 247 -74.59 14.11 17.13
C SER A 247 -75.80 15.00 16.81
N SER A 248 -75.66 15.99 15.93
CA SER A 248 -76.78 16.84 15.48
C SER A 248 -77.90 16.02 14.81
N LYS A 249 -77.55 14.99 14.03
CA LYS A 249 -78.49 14.02 13.47
C LYS A 249 -79.20 13.21 14.57
N ALA A 250 -78.47 12.74 15.58
CA ALA A 250 -79.06 11.99 16.69
C ALA A 250 -80.06 12.82 17.50
N ASP A 251 -79.72 14.08 17.81
CA ASP A 251 -80.60 15.04 18.49
C ASP A 251 -81.89 15.28 17.67
N MET A 252 -81.75 15.49 16.36
CA MET A 252 -82.88 15.62 15.42
C MET A 252 -83.75 14.35 15.36
N GLU A 253 -83.14 13.16 15.45
CA GLU A 253 -83.86 11.88 15.46
C GLU A 253 -84.63 11.66 16.77
N GLU A 254 -84.11 12.12 17.92
CA GLU A 254 -84.85 12.14 19.20
C GLU A 254 -86.02 13.12 19.15
N VAL A 255 -85.81 14.34 18.64
CA VAL A 255 -86.88 15.33 18.45
C VAL A 255 -87.98 14.77 17.53
N LEU A 256 -87.62 14.06 16.47
CA LEU A 256 -88.57 13.36 15.61
C LEU A 256 -89.36 12.28 16.35
N LYS A 257 -88.71 11.40 17.12
CA LYS A 257 -89.38 10.36 17.94
C LYS A 257 -90.33 10.98 18.97
N ASN A 258 -89.93 12.06 19.61
CA ASN A 258 -90.78 12.82 20.54
C ASN A 258 -92.00 13.40 19.82
N LYS A 259 -91.82 14.05 18.65
CA LYS A 259 -92.91 14.57 17.83
C LYS A 259 -93.85 13.47 17.30
N GLU A 260 -93.32 12.32 16.92
CA GLU A 260 -94.11 11.15 16.54
C GLU A 260 -94.96 10.63 17.71
N SER A 261 -94.42 10.63 18.94
CA SER A 261 -95.18 10.31 20.16
C SER A 261 -96.29 11.35 20.45
N GLN A 262 -96.02 12.63 20.20
CA GLN A 262 -97.01 13.70 20.31
C GLN A 262 -98.14 13.52 19.28
N VAL A 263 -97.81 13.18 18.03
CA VAL A 263 -98.80 12.84 17.00
C VAL A 263 -99.61 11.61 17.40
N LYS A 264 -98.98 10.51 17.84
CA LYS A 264 -99.66 9.28 18.29
C LYS A 264 -100.68 9.55 19.41
N SER A 265 -100.34 10.38 20.40
CA SER A 265 -101.26 10.75 21.48
C SER A 265 -102.39 11.68 21.03
N LEU A 266 -102.13 12.63 20.12
CA LEU A 266 -103.18 13.46 19.51
C LEU A 266 -104.15 12.62 18.64
N THR A 267 -103.63 11.69 17.84
CA THR A 267 -104.44 10.74 17.07
C THR A 267 -105.30 9.88 17.99
N GLN A 268 -104.76 9.40 19.13
CA GLN A 268 -105.55 8.65 20.10
C GLN A 268 -106.66 9.49 20.77
N TYR A 269 -106.42 10.79 21.00
CA TYR A 269 -107.44 11.70 21.52
C TYR A 269 -108.55 11.99 20.49
N LEU A 270 -108.18 12.19 19.21
CA LEU A 270 -109.12 12.32 18.10
C LEU A 270 -109.94 11.05 17.87
N LEU A 271 -109.34 9.86 18.03
CA LEU A 271 -110.07 8.59 17.93
C LEU A 271 -111.18 8.52 18.99
N LYS A 272 -110.83 8.77 20.26
CA LYS A 272 -111.81 8.84 21.35
C LYS A 272 -112.92 9.86 21.08
N MET A 273 -112.58 11.04 20.54
CA MET A 273 -113.57 12.06 20.16
C MET A 273 -114.51 11.59 19.03
N LYS A 274 -114.01 10.78 18.09
CA LYS A 274 -114.84 10.13 17.07
C LYS A 274 -115.75 9.05 17.68
N ASP A 275 -115.30 8.32 18.70
CA ASP A 275 -116.14 7.32 19.38
C ASP A 275 -117.35 7.99 20.08
N TRP A 276 -117.16 9.15 20.72
CA TRP A 276 -118.26 10.01 21.20
C TRP A 276 -119.18 10.50 20.07
N SER A 277 -118.66 10.65 18.84
CA SER A 277 -119.44 11.08 17.68
C SER A 277 -120.32 9.95 17.12
N SER A 278 -119.83 8.70 17.16
CA SER A 278 -120.62 7.50 16.82
C SER A 278 -121.77 7.27 17.81
N ALA A 279 -121.56 7.57 19.10
CA ALA A 279 -122.58 7.50 20.15
C ALA A 279 -123.73 8.54 20.02
N ILE A 280 -123.74 9.34 18.95
CA ILE A 280 -124.78 10.35 18.63
C ILE A 280 -125.50 10.00 17.31
N LYS A 281 -125.20 8.84 16.68
CA LYS A 281 -125.91 8.33 15.49
C LYS A 281 -126.29 6.85 15.59
N GLU A 282 -127.18 6.55 16.52
CA GLU A 282 -128.18 5.48 16.37
C GLU A 282 -129.57 6.12 16.47
N ASP A 283 -130.22 6.37 15.31
CA ASP A 283 -131.56 5.84 15.04
C ASP A 283 -131.98 6.02 13.55
N ASP A 284 -133.02 5.27 13.18
CA ASP A 284 -134.03 5.44 12.11
C ASP A 284 -133.73 5.05 10.64
N SER A 285 -134.75 4.43 10.03
CA SER A 285 -134.97 4.04 8.62
C SER A 285 -133.93 3.12 7.94
N THR A 286 -134.12 1.79 7.81
CA THR A 286 -135.09 0.99 7.03
C THR A 286 -134.90 0.99 5.50
N GLU A 287 -134.70 -0.21 4.92
CA GLU A 287 -135.46 -0.82 3.79
C GLU A 287 -135.53 -0.07 2.42
N ASP A 288 -135.72 -0.68 1.23
CA ASP A 288 -135.87 -2.10 0.87
C ASP A 288 -135.38 -2.42 -0.56
N ASN A 289 -135.42 -3.72 -0.92
CA ASN A 289 -135.78 -4.35 -2.21
C ASN A 289 -136.22 -3.48 -3.44
N HIS A 290 -136.22 -3.91 -4.72
CA HIS A 290 -135.72 -5.06 -5.52
C HIS A 290 -136.57 -5.09 -6.83
N TRP A 291 -136.00 -4.71 -7.97
CA TRP A 291 -136.39 -5.06 -9.37
C TRP A 291 -137.72 -4.57 -10.01
N ASP A 292 -137.78 -4.80 -11.33
CA ASP A 292 -138.78 -4.45 -12.35
C ASP A 292 -140.21 -4.96 -12.13
N ALA A 293 -141.20 -4.25 -12.72
CA ALA A 293 -142.18 -4.89 -13.63
C ALA A 293 -142.92 -3.88 -14.55
N ASP A 294 -143.05 -4.27 -15.81
CA ASP A 294 -143.79 -3.64 -16.92
C ASP A 294 -145.34 -3.71 -16.75
N ILE A 295 -146.08 -2.61 -17.03
CA ILE A 295 -147.47 -2.65 -17.53
C ILE A 295 -147.72 -1.59 -18.62
N LYS A 296 -147.67 -2.06 -19.87
CA LYS A 296 -148.53 -1.77 -21.05
C LYS A 296 -149.69 -0.75 -20.91
N GLY A 297 -149.85 0.12 -21.94
CA GLY A 297 -151.10 0.80 -22.27
C GLY A 297 -151.30 0.97 -23.80
N GLU A 298 -152.43 0.47 -24.34
CA GLU A 298 -152.91 0.71 -25.72
C GLU A 298 -153.59 2.11 -25.80
N THR A 299 -153.84 2.76 -26.95
CA THR A 299 -154.80 2.37 -28.00
C THR A 299 -154.59 3.12 -29.33
N GLU A 300 -154.95 2.46 -30.45
CA GLU A 300 -155.58 2.98 -31.69
C GLU A 300 -155.04 4.14 -32.59
N ASN A 301 -155.23 3.88 -33.90
CA ASN A 301 -155.60 4.79 -35.00
C ASN A 301 -154.62 5.82 -35.62
N GLY A 302 -154.78 5.95 -36.95
CA GLY A 302 -154.91 7.27 -37.60
C GLY A 302 -153.67 7.99 -38.13
N GLU A 303 -152.76 7.31 -38.85
CA GLU A 303 -151.52 7.92 -39.41
C GLU A 303 -150.57 8.46 -38.28
N PRO A 304 -149.32 8.98 -38.50
CA PRO A 304 -148.94 10.01 -39.47
C PRO A 304 -147.54 9.82 -40.14
N LEU A 305 -147.23 10.69 -41.12
CA LEU A 305 -145.86 10.99 -41.56
C LEU A 305 -144.91 11.40 -40.40
N GLY A 306 -145.47 11.83 -39.25
CA GLY A 306 -144.74 12.14 -38.02
C GLY A 306 -144.19 10.92 -37.25
N LYS A 307 -144.74 9.70 -37.39
CA LYS A 307 -144.18 8.52 -36.68
C LYS A 307 -142.85 8.09 -37.29
N LEU A 308 -142.73 8.13 -38.63
CA LEU A 308 -141.44 7.99 -39.30
C LEU A 308 -140.46 9.11 -38.91
N ASN A 309 -140.92 10.36 -38.78
CA ASN A 309 -140.08 11.48 -38.32
C ASN A 309 -139.58 11.28 -36.87
N ALA A 310 -140.41 10.74 -35.97
CA ALA A 310 -140.00 10.41 -34.61
C ALA A 310 -138.95 9.28 -34.56
N CYS A 311 -139.20 8.15 -35.25
CA CYS A 311 -138.23 7.05 -35.31
C CYS A 311 -136.94 7.43 -36.05
N LEU A 312 -137.04 8.29 -37.08
CA LEU A 312 -135.86 8.81 -37.79
C LEU A 312 -135.04 9.72 -36.88
N LYS A 313 -135.67 10.54 -36.04
CA LYS A 313 -134.97 11.35 -35.02
C LYS A 313 -134.31 10.51 -33.93
N THR A 314 -134.95 9.45 -33.43
CA THR A 314 -134.29 8.58 -32.44
C THR A 314 -133.10 7.85 -33.06
N LEU A 315 -133.26 7.29 -34.27
CA LEU A 315 -132.15 6.69 -35.04
C LEU A 315 -131.06 7.71 -35.41
N GLU A 316 -131.40 8.99 -35.58
CA GLU A 316 -130.45 10.08 -35.80
C GLU A 316 -129.65 10.40 -34.52
N THR A 317 -130.29 10.47 -33.36
CA THR A 317 -129.59 10.62 -32.07
C THR A 317 -128.78 9.38 -31.68
N GLU A 318 -129.23 8.17 -32.02
CA GLU A 318 -128.48 6.92 -31.81
C GLU A 318 -127.26 6.87 -32.74
N ARG A 319 -127.42 7.24 -34.01
CA ARG A 319 -126.32 7.41 -34.97
C ARG A 319 -125.29 8.41 -34.45
N GLU A 320 -125.72 9.57 -33.94
CA GLU A 320 -124.82 10.58 -33.34
C GLU A 320 -124.12 10.05 -32.08
N GLN A 321 -124.82 9.33 -31.20
CA GLN A 321 -124.22 8.71 -30.01
C GLN A 321 -123.18 7.64 -30.38
N VAL A 322 -123.46 6.80 -31.38
CA VAL A 322 -122.52 5.83 -31.92
C VAL A 322 -121.34 6.53 -32.59
N TYR A 323 -121.56 7.65 -33.30
CA TYR A 323 -120.50 8.44 -33.90
C TYR A 323 -119.58 9.09 -32.86
N SER A 324 -120.12 9.57 -31.73
CA SER A 324 -119.31 10.04 -30.60
C SER A 324 -118.49 8.90 -29.98
N LYS A 325 -119.13 7.77 -29.63
CA LYS A 325 -118.45 6.59 -29.08
C LYS A 325 -117.32 6.10 -30.00
N LEU A 326 -117.59 6.02 -31.31
CA LEU A 326 -116.60 5.66 -32.31
C LEU A 326 -115.49 6.72 -32.45
N SER A 327 -115.79 8.01 -32.25
CA SER A 327 -114.76 9.06 -32.20
C SER A 327 -113.87 8.92 -30.97
N ASP A 328 -114.45 8.63 -29.81
CA ASP A 328 -113.73 8.48 -28.53
C ASP A 328 -112.91 7.17 -28.49
N GLU A 329 -113.43 6.07 -29.03
CA GLU A 329 -112.65 4.84 -29.26
C GLU A 329 -111.51 5.05 -30.26
N ASN A 330 -111.70 5.84 -31.33
CA ASN A 330 -110.62 6.16 -32.26
C ASN A 330 -109.54 7.07 -31.63
N LYS A 331 -109.91 7.98 -30.70
CA LYS A 331 -108.93 8.75 -29.91
C LYS A 331 -108.12 7.83 -29.00
N ALA A 332 -108.79 7.02 -28.18
CA ALA A 332 -108.13 6.07 -27.28
C ALA A 332 -107.25 5.05 -28.04
N LYS A 333 -107.67 4.63 -29.23
CA LYS A 333 -106.84 3.83 -30.15
C LYS A 333 -105.60 4.61 -30.63
N GLY A 334 -105.75 5.88 -30.97
CA GLY A 334 -104.66 6.80 -31.30
C GLY A 334 -103.64 6.90 -30.17
N ASP A 335 -104.11 7.25 -28.96
CA ASP A 335 -103.29 7.36 -27.75
C ASP A 335 -102.52 6.04 -27.47
N LEU A 336 -103.18 4.89 -27.66
CA LEU A 336 -102.55 3.57 -27.53
C LEU A 336 -101.53 3.29 -28.63
N THR A 337 -101.76 3.70 -29.88
CA THR A 337 -100.75 3.57 -30.95
C THR A 337 -99.54 4.46 -30.70
N GLU A 338 -99.73 5.72 -30.29
CA GLU A 338 -98.61 6.60 -29.90
C GLU A 338 -97.82 6.02 -28.73
N ARG A 339 -98.50 5.41 -27.75
CA ARG A 339 -97.83 4.73 -26.63
C ARG A 339 -97.06 3.47 -27.04
N ILE A 340 -97.56 2.72 -28.02
CA ILE A 340 -96.85 1.57 -28.59
C ILE A 340 -95.62 2.04 -29.37
N GLU A 341 -95.73 3.09 -30.18
CA GLU A 341 -94.61 3.67 -30.93
C GLU A 341 -93.54 4.27 -29.99
N SER A 342 -93.94 4.93 -28.90
CA SER A 342 -92.98 5.43 -27.91
C SER A 342 -92.22 4.28 -27.23
N LEU A 343 -92.93 3.23 -26.78
CA LEU A 343 -92.32 2.05 -26.17
C LEU A 343 -91.40 1.28 -27.14
N GLN A 344 -91.75 1.22 -28.43
CA GLN A 344 -90.88 0.64 -29.45
C GLN A 344 -89.61 1.48 -29.66
N SER A 345 -89.72 2.82 -29.62
CA SER A 345 -88.55 3.70 -29.70
C SER A 345 -87.63 3.57 -28.47
N GLU A 346 -88.21 3.45 -27.27
CA GLU A 346 -87.48 3.15 -26.03
C GLU A 346 -86.80 1.78 -26.08
N GLN A 347 -87.48 0.75 -26.59
CA GLN A 347 -86.91 -0.59 -26.76
C GLN A 347 -85.68 -0.58 -27.68
N VAL A 348 -85.76 0.08 -28.84
CA VAL A 348 -84.63 0.17 -29.79
C VAL A 348 -83.49 0.99 -29.19
N SER A 349 -83.81 2.08 -28.48
CA SER A 349 -82.81 2.89 -27.76
C SER A 349 -82.05 2.04 -26.73
N LEU A 350 -82.77 1.34 -25.85
CA LEU A 350 -82.19 0.46 -24.82
C LEU A 350 -81.41 -0.72 -25.42
N GLN A 351 -81.82 -1.26 -26.57
CA GLN A 351 -81.05 -2.27 -27.29
C GLN A 351 -79.70 -1.71 -27.77
N SER A 352 -79.69 -0.51 -28.37
CA SER A 352 -78.44 0.15 -28.82
C SER A 352 -77.52 0.56 -27.65
N GLU A 353 -78.09 0.97 -26.52
CA GLU A 353 -77.37 1.23 -25.26
C GLU A 353 -76.75 -0.05 -24.70
N ASN A 354 -77.46 -1.18 -24.74
CA ASN A 354 -76.91 -2.47 -24.31
C ASN A 354 -75.79 -2.95 -25.24
N GLU A 355 -75.94 -2.85 -26.56
CA GLU A 355 -74.87 -3.15 -27.52
C GLU A 355 -73.62 -2.28 -27.30
N ARG A 356 -73.81 -0.99 -26.98
CA ARG A 356 -72.71 -0.08 -26.58
C ARG A 356 -72.00 -0.60 -25.33
N LEU A 357 -72.75 -0.93 -24.27
CA LEU A 357 -72.20 -1.41 -23.00
C LEU A 357 -71.49 -2.76 -23.15
N ASP A 358 -72.03 -3.71 -23.92
CA ASP A 358 -71.36 -4.98 -24.24
C ASP A 358 -70.02 -4.75 -24.96
N SER A 359 -69.96 -3.79 -25.89
CA SER A 359 -68.69 -3.41 -26.55
C SER A 359 -67.67 -2.81 -25.58
N GLU A 360 -68.12 -2.05 -24.58
CA GLU A 360 -67.27 -1.46 -23.54
C GLU A 360 -66.77 -2.54 -22.56
N VAL A 361 -67.62 -3.51 -22.18
CA VAL A 361 -67.23 -4.67 -21.37
C VAL A 361 -66.19 -5.52 -22.10
N GLN A 362 -66.38 -5.85 -23.39
CA GLN A 362 -65.38 -6.58 -24.18
C GLN A 362 -64.05 -5.82 -24.28
N LYS A 363 -64.10 -4.49 -24.47
CA LYS A 363 -62.91 -3.63 -24.50
C LYS A 363 -62.18 -3.56 -23.16
N LEU A 364 -62.90 -3.60 -22.04
CA LEU A 364 -62.32 -3.69 -20.70
C LEU A 364 -61.71 -5.07 -20.41
N GLN A 365 -62.38 -6.17 -20.82
CA GLN A 365 -61.84 -7.53 -20.74
C GLN A 365 -60.55 -7.68 -21.56
N GLN A 366 -60.51 -7.12 -22.78
CA GLN A 366 -59.30 -7.14 -23.61
C GLN A 366 -58.16 -6.33 -22.98
N LYS A 367 -58.44 -5.14 -22.42
CA LYS A 367 -57.47 -4.35 -21.65
C LYS A 367 -56.91 -5.14 -20.46
N LEU A 368 -57.77 -5.78 -19.67
CA LEU A 368 -57.39 -6.57 -18.51
C LEU A 368 -56.49 -7.75 -18.91
N LYS A 369 -56.81 -8.43 -20.02
CA LYS A 369 -55.98 -9.52 -20.55
C LYS A 369 -54.59 -9.03 -20.94
N VAL A 370 -54.50 -8.00 -21.79
CA VAL A 370 -53.21 -7.43 -22.24
C VAL A 370 -52.37 -6.92 -21.07
N MET A 371 -53.02 -6.30 -20.06
CA MET A 371 -52.35 -5.85 -18.84
C MET A 371 -51.78 -7.03 -18.04
N THR A 372 -52.55 -8.11 -17.88
CA THR A 372 -52.11 -9.34 -17.19
C THR A 372 -50.92 -9.99 -17.90
N GLU A 373 -50.99 -10.11 -19.23
CA GLU A 373 -49.91 -10.67 -20.06
C GLU A 373 -48.62 -9.82 -19.96
N LEU A 374 -48.74 -8.49 -19.94
CA LEU A 374 -47.61 -7.58 -19.72
C LEU A 374 -46.98 -7.71 -18.33
N TYR A 375 -47.77 -7.87 -17.27
CA TYR A 375 -47.22 -8.09 -15.93
C TYR A 375 -46.46 -9.43 -15.85
N GLN A 376 -47.03 -10.51 -16.39
CA GLN A 376 -46.38 -11.83 -16.43
C GLN A 376 -45.10 -11.82 -17.26
N GLU A 377 -45.06 -11.12 -18.40
CA GLU A 377 -43.82 -10.99 -19.18
C GLU A 377 -42.75 -10.20 -18.42
N ASN A 378 -43.13 -9.11 -17.75
CA ASN A 378 -42.19 -8.30 -16.96
C ASN A 378 -41.64 -9.08 -15.75
N GLU A 379 -42.47 -9.83 -15.03
CA GLU A 379 -42.07 -10.72 -13.94
C GLU A 379 -41.06 -11.78 -14.44
N MET A 380 -41.38 -12.48 -15.54
CA MET A 380 -40.48 -13.45 -16.16
C MET A 380 -39.17 -12.81 -16.68
N LYS A 381 -39.22 -11.55 -17.13
CA LYS A 381 -38.05 -10.77 -17.57
C LYS A 381 -37.17 -10.35 -16.39
N LEU A 382 -37.76 -10.01 -15.25
CA LEU A 382 -37.05 -9.74 -13.99
C LEU A 382 -36.38 -11.00 -13.44
N HIS A 383 -37.10 -12.12 -13.35
CA HIS A 383 -36.51 -13.40 -12.94
C HIS A 383 -35.35 -13.83 -13.84
N ARG A 384 -35.48 -13.70 -15.16
CA ARG A 384 -34.38 -13.98 -16.10
C ARG A 384 -33.14 -13.11 -15.83
N LYS A 385 -33.32 -11.80 -15.60
CA LYS A 385 -32.21 -10.88 -15.24
C LYS A 385 -31.53 -11.31 -13.93
N LEU A 386 -32.30 -11.48 -12.87
CA LEU A 386 -31.80 -11.87 -11.54
C LEU A 386 -31.01 -13.19 -11.59
N THR A 387 -31.49 -14.17 -12.37
CA THR A 387 -30.80 -15.46 -12.54
C THR A 387 -29.52 -15.37 -13.39
N VAL A 388 -29.34 -14.33 -14.20
CA VAL A 388 -28.06 -14.06 -14.89
C VAL A 388 -27.11 -13.33 -13.94
N GLU A 389 -27.61 -12.30 -13.25
CA GLU A 389 -26.85 -11.48 -12.31
C GLU A 389 -26.27 -12.31 -11.15
N GLU A 390 -27.05 -13.22 -10.56
CA GLU A 390 -26.56 -14.12 -9.51
C GLU A 390 -25.49 -15.10 -10.01
N ARG A 391 -25.60 -15.60 -11.25
CA ARG A 391 -24.54 -16.42 -11.86
C ARG A 391 -23.26 -15.61 -12.10
N GLU A 392 -23.40 -14.35 -12.53
CA GLU A 392 -22.25 -13.46 -12.64
C GLU A 392 -21.62 -13.14 -11.27
N ARG A 393 -22.44 -12.94 -10.23
CA ARG A 393 -21.98 -12.73 -8.85
C ARG A 393 -21.14 -13.93 -8.37
N LEU A 394 -21.68 -15.14 -8.51
CA LEU A 394 -20.99 -16.39 -8.20
C LEU A 394 -19.70 -16.58 -9.03
N GLN A 395 -19.70 -16.24 -10.32
CA GLN A 395 -18.50 -16.34 -11.16
C GLN A 395 -17.44 -15.28 -10.81
N LYS A 396 -17.82 -14.14 -10.22
CA LYS A 396 -16.90 -13.13 -9.68
C LYS A 396 -16.33 -13.60 -8.33
N GLU A 397 -17.18 -14.15 -7.47
CA GLU A 397 -16.82 -14.76 -6.17
C GLU A 397 -15.84 -15.93 -6.31
N GLU A 398 -16.08 -16.85 -7.25
CA GLU A 398 -15.16 -17.97 -7.58
C GLU A 398 -13.77 -17.48 -8.03
N LYS A 399 -13.71 -16.37 -8.79
CA LYS A 399 -12.46 -15.77 -9.25
C LYS A 399 -11.71 -15.06 -8.12
N LEU A 400 -12.43 -14.44 -7.17
CA LEU A 400 -11.85 -13.83 -5.98
C LEU A 400 -11.26 -14.89 -5.06
N SER A 401 -11.99 -15.97 -4.75
CA SER A 401 -11.48 -17.11 -3.97
C SER A 401 -10.16 -17.67 -4.55
N LYS A 402 -10.07 -17.81 -5.87
CA LYS A 402 -8.85 -18.25 -6.60
C LYS A 402 -7.71 -17.23 -6.67
N VAL A 403 -7.93 -16.03 -6.15
CA VAL A 403 -6.89 -15.01 -5.89
C VAL A 403 -6.52 -15.02 -4.41
N ASP A 404 -7.50 -15.12 -3.52
CA ASP A 404 -7.28 -15.21 -2.07
C ASP A 404 -6.46 -16.46 -1.69
N GLU A 405 -6.72 -17.62 -2.31
CA GLU A 405 -5.90 -18.85 -2.21
C GLU A 405 -4.42 -18.63 -2.59
N LYS A 406 -4.14 -17.70 -3.51
CA LYS A 406 -2.77 -17.37 -3.94
C LYS A 406 -2.13 -16.35 -3.02
N ILE A 407 -2.92 -15.43 -2.46
CA ILE A 407 -2.48 -14.46 -1.47
C ILE A 407 -2.11 -15.18 -0.16
N SER A 408 -2.90 -16.17 0.28
CA SER A 408 -2.56 -16.99 1.45
C SER A 408 -1.30 -17.82 1.21
N HIS A 409 -1.19 -18.54 0.09
CA HIS A 409 0.02 -19.29 -0.27
C HIS A 409 1.28 -18.39 -0.28
N ALA A 410 1.21 -17.22 -0.93
CA ALA A 410 2.32 -16.28 -0.96
C ALA A 410 2.65 -15.69 0.42
N ALA A 411 1.65 -15.50 1.30
CA ALA A 411 1.85 -15.07 2.68
C ALA A 411 2.50 -16.16 3.54
N GLU A 412 2.13 -17.44 3.35
CA GLU A 412 2.74 -18.59 4.01
C GLU A 412 4.20 -18.79 3.57
N GLU A 413 4.48 -18.73 2.27
CA GLU A 413 5.85 -18.73 1.73
C GLU A 413 6.68 -17.60 2.37
N LEU A 414 6.17 -16.37 2.34
CA LEU A 414 6.83 -15.19 2.90
C LEU A 414 7.05 -15.32 4.42
N ASN A 415 6.13 -15.97 5.14
CA ASN A 415 6.32 -16.29 6.55
C ASN A 415 7.43 -17.34 6.77
N SER A 416 7.56 -18.34 5.88
CA SER A 416 8.67 -19.29 5.92
C SER A 416 10.04 -18.65 5.67
N TYR A 417 10.11 -17.61 4.81
CA TYR A 417 11.34 -16.83 4.61
C TYR A 417 11.64 -15.95 5.83
N ARG A 418 10.61 -15.33 6.45
CA ARG A 418 10.76 -14.57 7.71
C ARG A 418 11.26 -15.43 8.86
N GLN A 419 10.79 -16.68 8.99
CA GLN A 419 11.27 -17.56 10.05
C GLN A 419 12.74 -17.93 9.85
N ARG A 420 13.11 -18.41 8.65
CA ARG A 420 14.52 -18.72 8.31
C ARG A 420 15.46 -17.53 8.49
N ALA A 421 15.00 -16.30 8.25
CA ALA A 421 15.77 -15.10 8.52
C ALA A 421 16.05 -14.91 10.02
N LYS A 422 15.06 -15.13 10.90
CA LYS A 422 15.24 -15.10 12.36
C LYS A 422 16.15 -16.23 12.85
N ASP A 423 15.97 -17.45 12.32
CA ASP A 423 16.76 -18.60 12.73
C ASP A 423 18.26 -18.34 12.50
N LEU A 424 18.61 -17.74 11.35
CA LEU A 424 19.95 -17.28 11.00
C LEU A 424 20.42 -16.07 11.82
N GLU A 425 19.52 -15.13 12.15
CA GLU A 425 19.82 -13.98 13.01
C GLU A 425 20.22 -14.45 14.42
N GLU A 426 19.45 -15.38 15.00
CA GLU A 426 19.80 -16.00 16.28
C GLU A 426 21.10 -16.81 16.21
N GLU A 427 21.38 -17.54 15.13
CA GLU A 427 22.67 -18.21 14.94
C GLU A 427 23.84 -17.22 14.94
N LEU A 428 23.71 -16.12 14.20
CA LEU A 428 24.71 -15.04 14.20
C LEU A 428 24.88 -14.45 15.60
N GLU A 429 23.81 -14.14 16.33
CA GLU A 429 23.91 -13.68 17.72
C GLU A 429 24.63 -14.70 18.63
N ARG A 430 24.33 -16.00 18.50
CA ARG A 430 24.98 -17.07 19.28
C ARG A 430 26.49 -17.11 18.99
N THR A 431 26.92 -16.92 17.72
CA THR A 431 28.35 -16.84 17.39
C THR A 431 29.00 -15.56 17.94
N ILE A 432 28.34 -14.40 17.85
CA ILE A 432 28.84 -13.12 18.39
C ILE A 432 29.05 -13.22 19.90
N ARG A 433 28.07 -13.76 20.64
CA ARG A 433 28.16 -14.02 22.09
C ARG A 433 29.32 -14.97 22.43
N SER A 434 29.55 -16.01 21.62
CA SER A 434 30.68 -16.93 21.77
C SER A 434 32.03 -16.22 21.59
N TYR A 435 32.21 -15.41 20.55
CA TYR A 435 33.45 -14.66 20.34
C TYR A 435 33.69 -13.59 21.42
N GLN A 436 32.65 -12.90 21.90
CA GLN A 436 32.74 -11.99 23.04
C GLN A 436 33.22 -12.71 24.32
N HIS A 437 32.72 -13.93 24.57
CA HIS A 437 33.19 -14.75 25.69
C HIS A 437 34.64 -15.21 25.52
N GLN A 438 35.07 -15.55 24.30
CA GLN A 438 36.47 -15.88 24.02
C GLN A 438 37.39 -14.67 24.24
N ILE A 439 37.04 -13.50 23.71
CA ILE A 439 37.80 -12.24 23.89
C ILE A 439 37.99 -11.94 25.37
N THR A 440 36.90 -11.87 26.15
CA THR A 440 36.98 -11.59 27.60
C THR A 440 37.73 -12.67 28.40
N SER A 441 37.67 -13.95 27.97
CA SER A 441 38.49 -15.04 28.52
C SER A 441 39.98 -14.83 28.24
N HIS A 442 40.35 -14.36 27.05
CA HIS A 442 41.74 -14.07 26.67
C HIS A 442 42.27 -12.79 27.33
N GLU A 443 41.46 -11.72 27.41
CA GLU A 443 41.78 -10.49 28.14
C GLU A 443 42.06 -10.77 29.61
N LYS A 444 41.21 -11.57 30.27
CA LYS A 444 41.45 -11.99 31.65
C LYS A 444 42.76 -12.77 31.81
N LYS A 445 43.01 -13.77 30.95
CA LYS A 445 44.27 -14.54 30.98
C LYS A 445 45.50 -13.65 30.76
N ALA A 446 45.41 -12.63 29.91
CA ALA A 446 46.48 -11.66 29.69
C ALA A 446 46.71 -10.79 30.94
N HIS A 447 45.65 -10.34 31.61
CA HIS A 447 45.73 -9.63 32.89
C HIS A 447 46.34 -10.48 34.01
N ASP A 448 45.89 -11.73 34.18
CA ASP A 448 46.38 -12.66 35.19
C ASP A 448 47.89 -12.99 34.95
N ASN A 449 48.29 -13.15 33.69
CA ASN A 449 49.70 -13.32 33.30
C ASN A 449 50.53 -12.07 33.61
N TRP A 450 50.06 -10.87 33.23
CA TRP A 450 50.74 -9.60 33.51
C TRP A 450 50.94 -9.36 35.02
N LEU A 451 49.91 -9.66 35.84
CA LEU A 451 50.01 -9.62 37.30
C LEU A 451 51.07 -10.59 37.84
N THR A 452 51.11 -11.81 37.29
CA THR A 452 52.08 -12.85 37.65
C THR A 452 53.51 -12.46 37.28
N ALA A 453 53.73 -11.95 36.07
CA ALA A 453 55.02 -11.45 35.61
C ALA A 453 55.51 -10.28 36.49
N ARG A 454 54.61 -9.35 36.83
CA ARG A 454 54.93 -8.21 37.72
C ARG A 454 55.17 -8.67 39.18
N ALA A 455 54.62 -9.79 39.62
CA ALA A 455 54.98 -10.41 40.91
C ALA A 455 56.39 -11.01 40.87
N ALA A 456 56.70 -11.82 39.84
CA ALA A 456 58.03 -12.40 39.64
C ALA A 456 59.14 -11.34 39.55
N GLU A 457 58.88 -10.22 38.86
CA GLU A 457 59.82 -9.11 38.75
C GLU A 457 60.10 -8.42 40.11
N ARG A 458 59.12 -8.33 41.01
CA ARG A 458 59.34 -7.84 42.39
C ARG A 458 60.27 -8.78 43.15
N HIS A 459 59.96 -10.08 43.18
CA HIS A 459 60.81 -11.10 43.82
C HIS A 459 62.24 -11.08 43.28
N LEU A 460 62.41 -10.96 41.96
CA LEU A 460 63.73 -10.86 41.33
C LEU A 460 64.49 -9.59 41.77
N ASN A 461 63.79 -8.46 41.89
CA ASN A 461 64.38 -7.22 42.41
C ASN A 461 64.71 -7.28 43.91
N ASP A 462 63.98 -8.06 44.70
CA ASP A 462 64.31 -8.28 46.12
C ASP A 462 65.53 -9.21 46.26
N ILE A 463 65.60 -10.30 45.48
CA ILE A 463 66.79 -11.16 45.37
C ILE A 463 68.02 -10.36 44.90
N ARG A 464 67.86 -9.38 43.99
CA ARG A 464 68.94 -8.45 43.60
C ARG A 464 69.44 -7.62 44.78
N LYS A 465 68.55 -7.09 45.63
CA LYS A 465 68.93 -6.33 46.84
C LYS A 465 69.67 -7.23 47.83
N GLU A 466 69.18 -8.44 48.07
CA GLU A 466 69.84 -9.43 48.94
C GLU A 466 71.21 -9.82 48.40
N ASN A 467 71.36 -10.04 47.09
CA ASN A 467 72.66 -10.34 46.47
C ASN A 467 73.64 -9.17 46.62
N ALA A 468 73.19 -7.93 46.41
CA ALA A 468 74.00 -6.73 46.61
C ALA A 468 74.41 -6.55 48.09
N HIS A 469 73.49 -6.78 49.02
CA HIS A 469 73.76 -6.74 50.46
C HIS A 469 74.74 -7.84 50.91
N ASN A 470 74.63 -9.04 50.35
CA ASN A 470 75.56 -10.14 50.63
C ASN A 470 76.94 -9.91 50.01
N ARG A 471 77.02 -9.28 48.83
CA ARG A 471 78.31 -8.79 48.26
C ARG A 471 78.95 -7.73 49.14
N GLN A 472 78.18 -6.76 49.65
CA GLN A 472 78.69 -5.77 50.59
C GLN A 472 79.24 -6.44 51.85
N LYS A 473 78.46 -7.35 52.46
CA LYS A 473 78.91 -8.15 53.62
C LYS A 473 80.18 -8.93 53.33
N LEU A 474 80.31 -9.54 52.15
CA LEU A 474 81.53 -10.24 51.73
C LEU A 474 82.73 -9.28 51.77
N THR A 475 82.64 -8.13 51.10
CA THR A 475 83.72 -7.12 51.11
C THR A 475 84.02 -6.55 52.50
N GLU A 476 83.01 -6.43 53.37
CA GLU A 476 83.20 -6.05 54.77
C GLU A 476 83.86 -7.15 55.61
N THR A 477 83.75 -8.43 55.24
CA THR A 477 84.47 -9.54 55.88
C THR A 477 85.86 -9.74 55.32
N GLU A 478 86.05 -9.58 54.00
CA GLU A 478 87.35 -9.57 53.33
C GLU A 478 88.22 -8.47 53.95
N PHE A 479 87.73 -7.22 54.04
CA PHE A 479 88.45 -6.13 54.69
C PHE A 479 88.83 -6.39 56.16
N LYS A 480 88.02 -7.16 56.91
CA LYS A 480 88.33 -7.54 58.30
C LYS A 480 89.40 -8.64 58.37
N LEU A 481 89.41 -9.58 57.42
CA LEU A 481 90.48 -10.58 57.30
C LEU A 481 91.80 -9.92 56.86
N ASP A 482 91.73 -9.01 55.88
CA ASP A 482 92.85 -8.17 55.43
C ASP A 482 93.47 -7.35 56.58
N LEU A 483 92.67 -6.94 57.56
CA LEU A 483 93.14 -6.23 58.75
C LEU A 483 93.80 -7.19 59.75
N LEU A 484 93.21 -8.37 59.98
CA LEU A 484 93.73 -9.40 60.89
C LEU A 484 95.01 -10.08 60.40
N GLU A 485 95.19 -10.22 59.08
CA GLU A 485 96.44 -10.71 58.49
C GLU A 485 97.60 -9.73 58.76
N LYS A 486 97.30 -8.43 58.89
CA LYS A 486 98.29 -7.36 59.14
C LYS A 486 98.54 -7.10 60.63
N ASP A 487 97.56 -7.36 61.50
CA ASP A 487 97.73 -7.40 62.97
C ASP A 487 96.85 -8.49 63.61
N PRO A 488 97.43 -9.64 64.01
CA PRO A 488 96.71 -10.76 64.61
C PRO A 488 96.03 -10.49 65.97
N TYR A 489 96.32 -9.36 66.65
CA TYR A 489 95.80 -9.07 67.99
C TYR A 489 94.75 -7.93 68.02
N ALA A 490 94.40 -7.36 66.86
CA ALA A 490 93.60 -6.14 66.76
C ALA A 490 92.10 -6.25 67.16
N LEU A 491 91.59 -7.44 67.53
CA LEU A 491 90.14 -7.68 67.66
C LEU A 491 89.57 -7.45 69.08
N ASP A 492 90.42 -7.32 70.11
CA ASP A 492 90.01 -7.37 71.52
C ASP A 492 89.67 -6.00 72.14
N VAL A 493 88.99 -5.13 71.36
CA VAL A 493 88.57 -3.77 71.79
C VAL A 493 87.07 -3.56 71.54
N PRO A 494 86.25 -3.24 72.57
CA PRO A 494 84.82 -3.02 72.41
C PRO A 494 84.44 -1.89 71.44
N VAL A 495 83.34 -2.10 70.72
CA VAL A 495 82.83 -1.25 69.63
C VAL A 495 82.78 0.24 70.00
N ARG A 496 83.48 1.06 69.22
CA ARG A 496 83.07 2.45 68.93
C ARG A 496 82.93 2.63 67.42
N PRO A 497 81.91 3.39 66.96
CA PRO A 497 81.74 3.66 65.54
C PRO A 497 82.84 4.61 65.05
N PHE A 498 83.58 4.23 64.01
CA PHE A 498 84.49 5.15 63.36
C PHE A 498 83.71 6.22 62.60
N GLY A 499 83.72 7.44 63.15
CA GLY A 499 83.13 8.62 62.55
C GLY A 499 83.77 8.92 61.19
N ARG A 500 82.96 9.18 60.18
CA ARG A 500 83.40 9.53 58.83
C ARG A 500 83.70 11.03 58.77
N GLU A 501 84.92 11.43 59.16
CA GLU A 501 85.36 12.81 59.07
C GLU A 501 86.37 13.05 57.94
N HIS A 502 86.29 14.25 57.34
CA HIS A 502 87.20 14.83 56.35
C HIS A 502 87.31 14.16 54.96
N SER A 503 86.31 14.46 54.11
CA SER A 503 86.57 14.74 52.68
C SER A 503 86.77 16.26 52.50
N PRO A 504 87.75 16.75 51.72
CA PRO A 504 88.13 18.17 51.69
C PRO A 504 87.31 19.04 50.72
N TYR A 505 85.97 18.95 50.76
CA TYR A 505 85.07 19.97 50.19
C TYR A 505 83.93 20.27 51.19
N GLY A 506 83.59 21.55 51.35
CA GLY A 506 82.84 22.05 52.51
C GLY A 506 81.34 21.70 52.53
N PRO A 507 80.71 21.64 53.72
CA PRO A 507 79.29 21.34 53.87
C PRO A 507 78.38 22.58 53.69
N SER A 508 77.10 22.33 53.42
CA SER A 508 76.00 23.29 53.63
C SER A 508 74.72 22.55 54.02
N PRO A 509 73.76 23.18 54.74
CA PRO A 509 73.06 22.47 55.82
C PRO A 509 71.55 22.24 55.62
N MET A 510 70.99 21.42 56.53
CA MET A 510 69.61 20.93 56.60
C MET A 510 69.19 19.95 55.48
N GLY A 511 68.30 18.97 55.72
CA GLY A 511 67.52 18.69 56.93
C GLY A 511 67.07 17.22 57.06
N ARG A 512 66.32 16.92 58.13
CA ARG A 512 65.85 15.55 58.49
C ARG A 512 64.80 14.99 57.49
N PRO A 513 64.61 13.65 57.45
CA PRO A 513 63.50 13.04 56.74
C PRO A 513 62.18 13.13 57.53
N SER A 514 61.06 12.90 56.86
CA SER A 514 59.81 12.50 57.50
C SER A 514 59.14 11.37 56.72
N SER A 515 58.59 10.41 57.45
CA SER A 515 57.43 9.65 56.97
C SER A 515 56.19 10.54 57.17
N GLU A 516 55.21 10.46 56.27
CA GLU A 516 53.76 10.31 56.58
C GLU A 516 52.82 10.70 55.42
N THR A 517 51.86 9.82 55.15
CA THR A 517 50.42 10.10 54.97
C THR A 517 49.90 10.93 53.76
N ARG A 518 48.86 10.36 53.11
CA ARG A 518 48.04 10.84 51.96
C ARG A 518 48.80 10.96 50.62
N ALA A 519 48.39 10.34 49.50
CA ALA A 519 47.09 9.94 48.92
C ALA A 519 46.40 11.02 48.06
N PHE A 520 46.06 10.61 46.82
CA PHE A 520 45.38 11.33 45.73
C PHE A 520 46.10 12.55 45.13
N LEU A 521 46.53 12.41 43.88
CA LEU A 521 45.95 13.13 42.74
C LEU A 521 46.24 12.40 41.40
N SER A 522 45.59 12.86 40.33
CA SER A 522 45.42 12.25 38.99
C SER A 522 46.72 11.87 38.22
N PRO A 523 46.64 10.98 37.21
CA PRO A 523 47.80 10.57 36.42
C PRO A 523 48.31 11.68 35.47
N PRO A 524 49.63 11.80 35.26
CA PRO A 524 50.21 12.70 34.26
C PRO A 524 50.14 12.09 32.85
N THR A 525 49.88 12.94 31.85
CA THR A 525 49.79 12.59 30.42
C THR A 525 50.91 13.27 29.61
N LEU A 526 51.47 12.54 28.64
CA LEU A 526 52.55 12.99 27.71
C LEU A 526 53.89 13.23 28.44
N LEU A 527 55.07 13.04 27.84
CA LEU A 527 55.45 12.92 26.42
C LEU A 527 56.77 12.13 26.33
N GLU A 528 56.90 11.13 25.45
CA GLU A 528 58.11 10.80 24.67
C GLU A 528 57.83 9.60 23.73
N GLY A 529 58.23 9.70 22.45
CA GLY A 529 58.43 8.57 21.53
C GLY A 529 59.91 8.52 21.11
N PRO A 530 60.38 7.65 20.19
CA PRO A 530 59.66 6.92 19.14
C PRO A 530 60.00 5.40 19.21
N LEU A 531 59.95 4.49 18.22
CA LEU A 531 59.85 4.49 16.74
C LEU A 531 58.92 3.36 16.24
N ARG A 532 58.54 3.43 14.96
CA ARG A 532 57.93 2.30 14.24
C ARG A 532 58.98 1.28 13.82
N LEU A 533 58.66 0.00 13.96
CA LEU A 533 59.19 -1.08 13.11
C LEU A 533 58.03 -2.01 12.72
N SER A 534 57.95 -2.35 11.44
CA SER A 534 56.99 -3.33 10.91
C SER A 534 57.54 -4.75 11.05
N PRO A 535 56.72 -5.79 11.27
CA PRO A 535 57.17 -7.17 11.16
C PRO A 535 57.39 -7.53 9.69
N ILE A 536 58.65 -7.77 9.31
CA ILE A 536 59.00 -8.50 8.09
C ILE A 536 59.26 -9.97 8.47
N LEU A 537 58.91 -10.88 7.55
CA LEU A 537 59.10 -12.32 7.67
C LEU A 537 60.58 -12.72 7.80
N PRO A 538 60.84 -13.83 8.51
CA PRO A 538 61.86 -14.79 8.07
C PRO A 538 61.18 -16.09 7.64
N GLY A 539 61.34 -16.46 6.36
CA GLY A 539 61.15 -17.86 5.93
C GLY A 539 62.43 -18.66 6.20
N GLY A 540 62.31 -19.95 6.53
CA GLY A 540 63.52 -20.77 6.81
C GLY A 540 63.26 -22.21 7.28
N GLY A 541 62.96 -23.10 6.33
CA GLY A 541 63.17 -24.57 6.34
C GLY A 541 63.03 -25.40 7.64
N GLY A 542 62.17 -26.44 7.61
CA GLY A 542 62.06 -27.38 8.75
C GLY A 542 61.32 -28.70 8.54
N GLY A 543 61.07 -29.16 7.31
CA GLY A 543 60.29 -30.38 7.08
C GLY A 543 61.11 -31.68 7.18
N ARG A 544 60.81 -32.57 8.16
CA ARG A 544 61.18 -34.01 8.14
C ARG A 544 60.50 -34.84 9.24
N GLY A 545 59.85 -35.95 8.84
CA GLY A 545 59.42 -37.05 9.72
C GLY A 545 58.07 -36.85 10.43
N SER A 546 57.31 -37.91 10.80
CA SER A 546 57.49 -39.35 10.53
C SER A 546 56.14 -40.10 10.55
N ARG A 547 56.15 -41.38 10.14
CA ARG A 547 54.98 -42.13 9.61
C ARG A 547 54.55 -43.30 10.51
N GLY A 548 53.46 -43.14 11.28
CA GLY A 548 52.76 -44.22 12.00
C GLY A 548 53.58 -44.95 13.09
N PRO A 549 53.14 -46.12 13.59
CA PRO A 549 51.87 -46.82 13.38
C PRO A 549 50.96 -46.85 14.64
N GLY A 550 49.81 -47.54 14.58
CA GLY A 550 48.88 -47.71 15.72
C GLY A 550 48.81 -49.15 16.27
N THR A 551 47.96 -49.37 17.28
CA THR A 551 47.72 -50.68 17.92
C THR A 551 46.24 -50.91 18.20
N THR A 552 45.79 -52.16 18.09
CA THR A 552 44.42 -52.61 18.38
C THR A 552 44.20 -52.92 19.87
N VAL A 553 42.95 -52.77 20.33
CA VAL A 553 42.42 -53.48 21.51
C VAL A 553 41.01 -53.95 21.16
N MET A 554 40.68 -55.19 21.53
CA MET A 554 39.37 -55.80 21.28
C MET A 554 38.49 -55.74 22.55
N TYR A 555 37.17 -55.80 22.35
CA TYR A 555 36.38 -56.72 23.16
C TYR A 555 35.29 -57.38 22.31
N GLU A 556 34.80 -58.52 22.78
CA GLU A 556 34.18 -59.55 21.96
C GLU A 556 32.89 -60.07 22.61
N GLY A 557 31.97 -60.55 21.76
CA GLY A 557 30.81 -61.35 22.14
C GLY A 557 29.45 -60.70 21.84
N SER A 558 28.40 -61.46 21.55
CA SER A 558 28.35 -62.90 21.19
C SER A 558 26.92 -63.22 20.71
N ASN A 559 26.84 -64.22 19.82
CA ASN A 559 25.69 -65.09 19.55
C ASN A 559 24.49 -64.63 18.69
N GLU A 560 24.42 -65.26 17.50
CA GLU A 560 23.33 -66.14 16.97
C GLU A 560 21.88 -66.04 17.53
N ARG A 561 20.80 -66.31 16.78
CA ARG A 561 20.59 -66.84 15.41
C ARG A 561 19.09 -66.87 15.07
N GLY A 562 18.69 -66.62 13.83
CA GLY A 562 17.32 -66.93 13.37
C GLY A 562 16.85 -66.20 12.11
N GLU A 563 16.43 -66.96 11.10
CA GLU A 563 15.66 -66.47 9.94
C GLU A 563 14.17 -66.79 10.15
N LEU A 564 13.25 -65.93 9.66
CA LEU A 564 12.14 -66.28 8.74
C LEU A 564 10.95 -65.28 8.76
N SER A 565 10.52 -64.91 7.54
CA SER A 565 9.14 -64.65 7.06
C SER A 565 8.19 -63.59 7.70
N SER A 566 7.68 -62.73 6.80
CA SER A 566 6.28 -62.28 6.64
C SER A 566 5.67 -61.11 7.45
N ASP A 567 5.36 -60.05 6.70
CA ASP A 567 4.12 -59.27 6.67
C ASP A 567 3.37 -58.90 7.97
N ARG A 568 3.44 -57.61 8.36
CA ARG A 568 2.22 -56.83 8.67
C ARG A 568 2.38 -55.30 8.64
N LEU A 569 1.53 -54.70 7.81
CA LEU A 569 0.94 -53.36 7.82
C LEU A 569 1.24 -52.35 8.96
N THR A 570 1.58 -51.12 8.53
CA THR A 570 1.11 -49.80 9.03
C THR A 570 1.53 -49.27 10.41
N ASP A 571 2.37 -48.23 10.42
CA ASP A 571 2.09 -46.89 11.02
C ASP A 571 3.08 -45.81 10.49
N PRO A 572 2.72 -44.50 10.30
CA PRO A 572 3.53 -43.58 9.48
C PRO A 572 4.12 -42.34 10.21
N HIS A 573 4.81 -42.48 11.37
CA HIS A 573 5.35 -41.31 12.11
C HIS A 573 6.80 -41.43 12.64
N ARG A 574 7.81 -41.14 11.80
CA ARG A 574 9.10 -40.53 12.23
C ARG A 574 9.91 -39.93 11.07
N PRO A 575 10.51 -38.72 11.21
CA PRO A 575 11.43 -38.18 10.21
C PRO A 575 12.87 -38.72 10.36
N PRO A 576 13.62 -38.92 9.27
CA PRO A 576 15.07 -39.05 9.28
C PRO A 576 15.74 -37.66 9.12
N SER A 577 16.87 -37.44 9.80
CA SER A 577 17.69 -36.22 9.64
C SER A 577 18.91 -36.45 8.76
N ASP A 578 19.12 -35.50 7.84
CA ASP A 578 20.35 -35.08 7.17
C ASP A 578 21.58 -36.00 7.12
N THR A 579 21.98 -36.39 5.90
CA THR A 579 23.35 -36.16 5.44
C THR A 579 23.40 -36.09 3.90
N GLY A 580 23.88 -34.98 3.32
CA GLY A 580 24.07 -34.88 1.86
C GLY A 580 24.14 -33.46 1.32
N SER A 581 25.35 -32.94 1.11
CA SER A 581 25.60 -31.62 0.51
C SER A 581 25.25 -31.57 -0.98
N LEU A 582 24.81 -30.42 -1.51
CA LEU A 582 25.24 -29.78 -2.77
C LEU A 582 24.48 -28.45 -3.05
N SER A 583 24.90 -27.73 -4.10
CA SER A 583 24.61 -26.30 -4.36
C SER A 583 23.14 -25.92 -4.67
N PRO A 584 22.75 -24.63 -4.52
CA PRO A 584 21.37 -24.16 -4.79
C PRO A 584 20.90 -24.37 -6.24
N PRO A 585 19.67 -24.87 -6.47
CA PRO A 585 19.18 -25.23 -7.80
C PRO A 585 18.30 -24.15 -8.46
N TRP A 586 18.88 -23.00 -8.87
CA TRP A 586 18.15 -21.98 -9.65
C TRP A 586 18.50 -21.95 -11.15
N ASP A 587 19.43 -22.79 -11.62
CA ASP A 587 19.84 -22.87 -13.03
C ASP A 587 19.53 -24.24 -13.68
N ARG A 588 18.23 -24.50 -13.89
CA ARG A 588 17.74 -25.50 -14.86
C ARG A 588 16.43 -25.05 -15.49
N GLU A 589 16.54 -24.28 -16.56
CA GLU A 589 15.39 -23.87 -17.36
C GLU A 589 14.75 -25.02 -18.19
N ARG A 590 13.44 -24.87 -18.39
CA ARG A 590 12.71 -25.17 -19.65
C ARG A 590 13.08 -26.46 -20.40
N ARG A 591 12.43 -27.57 -20.05
CA ARG A 591 11.70 -28.46 -21.00
C ARG A 591 10.90 -29.55 -20.27
N ILE A 592 9.58 -29.37 -20.17
CA ILE A 592 8.61 -30.46 -20.00
C ILE A 592 7.46 -30.22 -20.98
N VAL A 593 7.15 -31.24 -21.77
CA VAL A 593 5.97 -31.28 -22.65
C VAL A 593 4.83 -31.95 -21.88
N LEU A 594 3.62 -31.38 -21.91
CA LEU A 594 2.46 -32.04 -21.32
C LEU A 594 2.01 -33.22 -22.21
N PRO A 595 1.78 -34.42 -21.66
CA PRO A 595 1.04 -35.47 -22.36
C PRO A 595 -0.47 -35.14 -22.38
N LEU A 596 -1.16 -35.47 -23.47
CA LEU A 596 -2.62 -35.39 -23.53
C LEU A 596 -3.25 -36.60 -22.82
N PRO A 597 -4.32 -36.42 -22.02
CA PRO A 597 -5.26 -37.50 -21.71
C PRO A 597 -6.00 -37.95 -22.98
N GLY A 598 -6.20 -39.26 -23.14
CA GLY A 598 -6.80 -39.86 -24.34
C GLY A 598 -8.33 -40.00 -24.30
N GLU A 599 -8.93 -40.13 -25.49
CA GLU A 599 -10.34 -40.50 -25.70
C GLU A 599 -10.60 -41.99 -25.43
N PRO A 600 -11.89 -42.36 -25.26
CA PRO A 600 -12.42 -43.65 -25.70
C PRO A 600 -13.50 -43.52 -26.80
N TYR A 601 -13.17 -44.06 -27.99
CA TYR A 601 -14.08 -44.58 -29.04
C TYR A 601 -15.06 -43.66 -29.82
N THR A 602 -14.84 -43.64 -31.15
CA THR A 602 -15.82 -43.43 -32.24
C THR A 602 -16.81 -44.61 -32.35
N ASP A 603 -18.00 -44.55 -32.97
CA ASP A 603 -18.70 -43.62 -33.91
C ASP A 603 -20.26 -43.78 -33.66
N PRO A 604 -21.28 -43.38 -34.49
CA PRO A 604 -21.29 -42.69 -35.79
C PRO A 604 -22.38 -41.60 -36.04
N ILE A 605 -22.21 -40.89 -37.18
CA ILE A 605 -23.24 -40.29 -38.10
C ILE A 605 -24.44 -39.50 -37.51
N VAL A 606 -24.45 -38.18 -37.73
CA VAL A 606 -25.45 -37.40 -38.54
C VAL A 606 -24.94 -35.95 -38.68
N PRO A 607 -24.98 -35.30 -39.87
CA PRO A 607 -24.49 -33.93 -40.05
C PRO A 607 -25.57 -32.83 -39.86
N PRO A 608 -25.25 -31.68 -39.25
CA PRO A 608 -26.11 -30.49 -39.28
C PRO A 608 -26.05 -29.75 -40.62
N PRO A 609 -27.10 -28.98 -41.01
CA PRO A 609 -27.20 -28.33 -42.31
C PRO A 609 -26.34 -27.06 -42.46
N ARG A 610 -26.33 -26.52 -43.69
CA ARG A 610 -25.33 -25.56 -44.21
C ARG A 610 -25.99 -24.23 -44.59
N ARG A 611 -25.24 -23.11 -44.47
CA ARG A 611 -25.56 -21.73 -44.94
C ARG A 611 -26.49 -20.93 -43.99
N GLN A 612 -26.55 -19.58 -44.04
CA GLN A 612 -26.20 -18.69 -45.17
C GLN A 612 -25.72 -17.27 -44.79
N ASP A 613 -24.76 -16.73 -45.56
CA ASP A 613 -24.28 -15.35 -45.47
C ASP A 613 -25.28 -14.29 -45.98
N ARG A 614 -25.24 -13.07 -45.41
CA ARG A 614 -25.48 -11.84 -46.20
C ARG A 614 -24.87 -10.53 -45.61
N PHE A 615 -23.63 -10.27 -46.02
CA PHE A 615 -23.12 -8.98 -46.57
C PHE A 615 -24.23 -8.01 -47.08
N LEU A 616 -24.23 -6.67 -46.98
CA LEU A 616 -23.24 -5.54 -46.87
C LEU A 616 -24.03 -4.25 -46.40
N PRO A 617 -23.52 -2.99 -46.43
CA PRO A 617 -22.25 -2.39 -45.95
C PRO A 617 -22.45 -1.11 -45.07
N ASN A 618 -21.36 -0.52 -44.53
CA ASN A 618 -21.32 0.90 -44.09
C ASN A 618 -21.20 1.85 -45.30
N PRO A 619 -21.44 3.19 -45.17
CA PRO A 619 -20.32 4.12 -44.92
C PRO A 619 -20.76 5.36 -44.03
N PRO A 620 -20.23 6.61 -44.11
CA PRO A 620 -19.61 7.22 -42.92
C PRO A 620 -20.00 8.69 -42.58
N ASN A 621 -19.32 9.27 -41.58
CA ASN A 621 -19.19 10.71 -41.27
C ASN A 621 -20.45 11.54 -40.97
N SER A 622 -20.48 12.15 -39.78
CA SER A 622 -20.19 13.59 -39.62
C SER A 622 -20.20 14.00 -38.15
N GLY A 623 -19.32 14.91 -37.75
CA GLY A 623 -19.37 15.56 -36.44
C GLY A 623 -19.83 17.01 -36.57
N ARG A 624 -20.68 17.47 -35.65
CA ARG A 624 -20.85 18.91 -35.40
C ARG A 624 -21.36 19.18 -33.97
N LEU A 625 -20.54 19.87 -33.19
CA LEU A 625 -20.99 20.59 -32.00
C LEU A 625 -21.64 21.90 -32.46
N SER A 626 -22.85 22.20 -31.98
CA SER A 626 -23.39 23.55 -31.88
C SER A 626 -24.65 23.53 -31.00
N GLY A 627 -24.63 24.24 -29.87
CA GLY A 627 -25.85 24.80 -29.26
C GLY A 627 -26.09 26.22 -29.79
N PRO A 628 -26.81 27.09 -29.05
CA PRO A 628 -27.64 26.83 -27.86
C PRO A 628 -29.13 27.17 -28.10
N ALA A 629 -29.98 26.95 -27.09
CA ALA A 629 -31.32 27.55 -27.00
C ALA A 629 -31.73 27.74 -25.53
N GLU A 630 -32.41 28.85 -25.23
CA GLU A 630 -32.80 29.26 -23.88
C GLU A 630 -34.23 28.80 -23.54
N LEU A 631 -34.50 28.49 -22.27
CA LEU A 631 -35.85 28.17 -21.80
C LEU A 631 -36.65 29.46 -21.56
N GLN A 632 -37.68 29.72 -22.38
CA GLN A 632 -38.64 30.79 -22.13
C GLN A 632 -39.65 30.42 -21.04
N THR A 633 -40.11 31.45 -20.34
CA THR A 633 -40.95 31.35 -19.12
C THR A 633 -42.41 31.01 -19.39
N TYR A 634 -43.03 30.41 -18.37
CA TYR A 634 -44.47 30.23 -18.17
C TYR A 634 -45.38 31.33 -18.75
N ASN A 635 -46.52 30.90 -19.29
CA ASN A 635 -47.80 31.52 -18.93
C ASN A 635 -48.94 30.49 -19.00
N MET A 636 -49.66 30.31 -17.88
CA MET A 636 -50.94 29.60 -17.84
C MET A 636 -51.79 30.23 -16.74
N GLN A 637 -52.73 31.08 -17.13
CA GLN A 637 -53.59 31.84 -16.22
C GLN A 637 -55.04 31.36 -16.36
N SER A 638 -55.56 30.72 -15.32
CA SER A 638 -56.94 30.21 -15.28
C SER A 638 -57.96 31.33 -15.00
N PHE A 639 -59.20 31.12 -15.45
CA PHE A 639 -60.28 32.11 -15.33
C PHE A 639 -60.87 32.24 -13.92
N ASP A 640 -61.61 33.35 -13.75
CA ASP A 640 -62.12 33.92 -12.50
C ASP A 640 -63.59 33.52 -12.19
N LYS A 641 -64.05 33.81 -10.95
CA LYS A 641 -65.43 33.66 -10.39
C LYS A 641 -65.90 32.23 -10.08
N THR A 642 -66.74 31.96 -9.08
CA THR A 642 -67.48 32.78 -8.07
C THR A 642 -67.69 31.89 -6.82
N GLY A 643 -67.98 32.36 -5.60
CA GLY A 643 -68.19 33.71 -5.07
C GLY A 643 -68.85 33.63 -3.68
N GLY A 644 -68.58 34.59 -2.80
CA GLY A 644 -69.07 34.65 -1.41
C GLY A 644 -68.36 35.71 -0.61
#